data_AF-A0A8S3UM37-F1
#
_entry.id   AF-A0A8S3UM37-F1
#
_cell.length_a   1.000
_cell.length_b   1.000
_cell.length_c   1.000
_cell.angle_alpha   90.00
_cell.angle_beta   90.00
_cell.angle_gamma   90.00
#
_symmetry.space_group_name_H-M   'P 1'
#
loop_
_entity.id
_entity.type
_entity.pdbx_description
1 polymer ?
#
loop_
_entity_poly.entity_id
_entity_poly.type
_entity_poly.pdbx_seq_one_letter_code
_entity_poly.pdbx_strand_id
1 'polypeptide(L)'
;MTLFSFVEDRGPNVLTKLVIGNPNRKASNCQSVDTHRYQHIAEINITQSTSISLPKMKKIEAYAVHEDILKEVKSGQYKVKIASSDLVDFDGQRSYDMTHQLFVQHGGTFVVMFDGSRDFHEPLKEYPTGEISNESNVKHWVNSILTYCIDDTDVMPMILFAATHSDLLSEDMQKKMKIEFVKKVTGMFGNHEMKKHIVFDPVFFINGTDRNNPEIQNLKNQLVSIARNQPSWGLRRPMIWVPLELLITNMKKVNINIILKIHLAEANKRNGELALSDKQLDEFLLTQHTLGKIMYFNQPGLNHFVILYPPALVNILRSFITEEMFWPENETLRNILRKMTDTGKIRKRDLLQLWQQKQVHELIACDELKEFVIQVLVHLDVLVLPKRYSGKCQADVDYFLVPCTVRNKMPMSFLEDKSFANRTITLVYRLQKSSIPSALSYKLIGAVSGIWPIKEENERPLLYHSSAVLYVDSKTEFRIIVEDTKVIVYLTHMPSKFTIAPDIAASIQECLTFTLNAVLKFYLTSIGKSPINIDVSNLFQIEVGEVCDRSPCMLSISEVKQTSRWICDSTNEHVSRYPLLWIFDKTQEECPTDCTGLHNDALTMLPSDKHLARLADQLDIKNCEQMVVQLGLQRKDWINIDHKYCGDALTINIMALYTWRNKKIKGKPSTKSFRDLLEGLKSIDENRHLLCKVFREDTDSSELPNLGPEEVPNDDVLNDLPKHLGNCALQLGVELGITIDSIEETKTDHRTMYGQTVDILRKWRNSTEEKPTIYRLMAVLERIHLGGFQFLKDTYLSNKF
;
A
#
# COMPACT_ATOMS: atom_id res chain seq x y z
N MET A 1 30.22 -45.44 18.11
CA MET A 1 29.42 -46.55 18.66
C MET A 1 27.96 -46.20 18.43
N THR A 2 27.40 -46.68 17.31
CA THR A 2 26.37 -47.76 17.24
C THR A 2 25.02 -47.28 17.82
N LEU A 3 23.88 -47.27 17.13
CA LEU A 3 23.40 -48.11 16.03
C LEU A 3 22.17 -47.47 15.30
N PHE A 4 22.01 -47.87 14.04
CA PHE A 4 20.93 -47.59 13.08
C PHE A 4 19.55 -48.17 13.45
N SER A 5 18.47 -47.61 12.89
CA SER A 5 17.43 -48.41 12.19
C SER A 5 16.69 -47.58 11.12
N PHE A 6 16.75 -48.09 9.89
CA PHE A 6 15.99 -47.71 8.68
C PHE A 6 14.71 -48.58 8.56
N VAL A 7 13.96 -48.36 7.46
CA VAL A 7 12.94 -49.24 6.78
C VAL A 7 11.49 -48.74 6.94
N GLU A 8 10.61 -48.61 5.94
CA GLU A 8 10.63 -48.59 4.45
C GLU A 8 9.23 -48.12 3.97
N ASP A 9 9.24 -47.29 2.94
CA ASP A 9 8.43 -47.28 1.71
C ASP A 9 7.19 -48.19 1.51
N ARG A 10 6.08 -47.58 1.04
CA ARG A 10 5.12 -48.12 0.04
C ARG A 10 4.30 -46.97 -0.62
N GLY A 11 4.53 -46.68 -1.91
CA GLY A 11 3.61 -45.92 -2.79
C GLY A 11 2.44 -46.78 -3.30
N PRO A 12 1.80 -46.50 -4.47
CA PRO A 12 1.76 -45.28 -5.30
C PRO A 12 0.32 -44.90 -5.81
N ASN A 13 0.24 -43.80 -6.56
CA ASN A 13 -0.74 -43.47 -7.62
C ASN A 13 -2.25 -43.38 -7.32
N VAL A 14 -2.80 -42.15 -7.39
CA VAL A 14 -4.01 -41.87 -8.18
C VAL A 14 -3.82 -40.57 -8.96
N LEU A 15 -3.77 -40.72 -10.28
CA LEU A 15 -3.88 -39.67 -11.29
C LEU A 15 -5.25 -38.98 -11.18
N THR A 16 -5.26 -37.65 -11.07
CA THR A 16 -6.42 -36.87 -11.53
C THR A 16 -5.94 -35.70 -12.39
N LYS A 17 -6.53 -35.62 -13.57
CA LYS A 17 -6.10 -34.86 -14.74
C LYS A 17 -6.02 -33.35 -14.51
N LEU A 18 -4.96 -32.78 -15.07
CA LEU A 18 -4.81 -31.37 -15.37
C LEU A 18 -5.99 -30.84 -16.20
N VAL A 19 -6.50 -29.68 -15.81
CA VAL A 19 -7.16 -28.72 -16.70
C VAL A 19 -6.30 -27.46 -16.69
N ILE A 20 -5.79 -27.11 -17.87
CA ILE A 20 -4.89 -25.98 -18.12
C ILE A 20 -5.72 -24.69 -18.02
N GLY A 21 -5.40 -23.85 -17.04
CA GLY A 21 -5.98 -22.51 -16.85
C GLY A 21 -5.20 -21.44 -17.61
N ASN A 22 -5.91 -20.72 -18.47
CA ASN A 22 -5.49 -19.66 -19.40
C ASN A 22 -4.86 -18.42 -18.69
N PRO A 23 -3.78 -17.78 -19.22
CA PRO A 23 -3.09 -16.65 -18.56
C PRO A 23 -3.82 -15.29 -18.57
N ASN A 24 -4.98 -15.16 -19.21
CA ASN A 24 -5.62 -13.86 -19.49
C ASN A 24 -6.74 -13.46 -18.49
N ARG A 25 -6.64 -13.78 -17.20
CA ARG A 25 -7.59 -13.25 -16.21
C ARG A 25 -7.12 -11.90 -15.66
N LYS A 26 -7.93 -10.87 -15.95
CA LYS A 26 -7.91 -9.52 -15.38
C LYS A 26 -7.35 -9.49 -13.95
N ALA A 27 -6.46 -8.55 -13.65
CA ALA A 27 -6.02 -8.17 -12.31
C ALA A 27 -7.17 -7.54 -11.48
N SER A 28 -8.30 -8.24 -11.39
CA SER A 28 -9.51 -7.86 -10.65
C SER A 28 -9.46 -8.28 -9.18
N ASN A 29 -8.33 -8.84 -8.72
CA ASN A 29 -8.13 -9.25 -7.32
C ASN A 29 -7.33 -8.22 -6.48
N CYS A 30 -7.46 -6.91 -6.74
CA CYS A 30 -6.97 -5.89 -5.81
C CYS A 30 -7.85 -5.75 -4.55
N GLN A 31 -8.96 -6.49 -4.45
CA GLN A 31 -9.76 -6.61 -3.23
C GLN A 31 -9.21 -7.65 -2.23
N SER A 32 -7.93 -7.58 -1.81
CA SER A 32 -7.49 -8.37 -0.63
C SER A 32 -6.11 -8.08 -0.06
N VAL A 33 -5.61 -6.83 -0.04
CA VAL A 33 -4.37 -6.56 0.74
C VAL A 33 -4.61 -6.90 2.22
N ASP A 34 -5.76 -6.53 2.78
CA ASP A 34 -6.15 -6.91 4.14
C ASP A 34 -6.50 -8.41 4.25
N THR A 35 -7.29 -8.95 3.33
CA THR A 35 -7.75 -10.35 3.42
C THR A 35 -6.62 -11.37 3.31
N HIS A 36 -5.61 -11.14 2.45
CA HIS A 36 -4.41 -12.01 2.41
C HIS A 36 -3.49 -11.80 3.62
N ARG A 37 -3.40 -10.56 4.15
CA ARG A 37 -2.64 -10.26 5.38
C ARG A 37 -3.20 -11.04 6.57
N TYR A 38 -4.53 -11.15 6.69
CA TYR A 38 -5.18 -11.88 7.79
C TYR A 38 -5.34 -13.39 7.54
N GLN A 39 -5.47 -13.86 6.29
CA GLN A 39 -5.55 -15.29 5.97
C GLN A 39 -4.26 -16.02 6.35
N HIS A 40 -3.09 -15.45 6.06
CA HIS A 40 -1.81 -16.08 6.44
C HIS A 40 -1.56 -16.06 7.96
N ILE A 41 -2.11 -15.08 8.67
CA ILE A 41 -2.08 -15.00 10.15
C ILE A 41 -3.05 -16.03 10.78
N ALA A 42 -4.17 -16.33 10.11
CA ALA A 42 -5.19 -17.25 10.60
C ALA A 42 -4.91 -18.73 10.29
N GLU A 43 -4.10 -19.06 9.27
CA GLU A 43 -3.86 -20.44 8.81
C GLU A 43 -2.87 -21.26 9.66
N ILE A 44 -2.25 -20.67 10.68
CA ILE A 44 -1.47 -21.44 11.68
C ILE A 44 -2.45 -21.95 12.75
N ASN A 45 -3.04 -23.11 12.47
CA ASN A 45 -3.88 -23.86 13.40
C ASN A 45 -3.14 -24.14 14.72
N ILE A 46 -3.48 -23.42 15.80
CA ILE A 46 -3.27 -23.91 17.17
C ILE A 46 -4.39 -24.90 17.48
N THR A 47 -4.31 -26.07 16.86
CA THR A 47 -5.04 -27.24 17.34
C THR A 47 -4.17 -27.96 18.36
N GLN A 48 -4.75 -28.16 19.54
CA GLN A 48 -4.31 -28.99 20.67
C GLN A 48 -3.61 -28.26 21.81
N SER A 49 -4.32 -28.26 22.94
CA SER A 49 -3.85 -28.02 24.29
C SER A 49 -2.68 -28.95 24.62
N THR A 50 -1.46 -28.52 24.36
CA THR A 50 -0.26 -29.10 24.97
C THR A 50 0.24 -28.17 26.05
N SER A 51 0.46 -28.74 27.24
CA SER A 51 0.94 -28.08 28.46
C SER A 51 2.06 -27.07 28.18
N ILE A 52 1.71 -25.79 28.29
CA ILE A 52 2.58 -24.65 28.02
C ILE A 52 3.60 -24.53 29.15
N SER A 53 4.88 -24.79 28.88
CA SER A 53 5.97 -24.48 29.81
C SER A 53 6.54 -23.09 29.52
N LEU A 54 5.76 -22.04 29.79
CA LEU A 54 6.33 -20.72 30.07
C LEU A 54 7.32 -20.83 31.24
N PRO A 55 8.37 -19.99 31.32
CA PRO A 55 9.33 -20.03 32.42
C PRO A 55 8.57 -20.11 33.74
N LYS A 56 8.77 -21.20 34.50
CA LYS A 56 8.03 -21.60 35.71
C LYS A 56 7.26 -20.42 36.29
N MET A 57 5.99 -20.27 35.93
CA MET A 57 5.15 -19.24 36.55
C MET A 57 5.27 -19.51 38.05
N LYS A 58 5.95 -18.61 38.78
CA LYS A 58 5.79 -18.55 40.23
C LYS A 58 4.29 -18.52 40.46
N LYS A 59 3.79 -19.31 41.41
CA LYS A 59 2.37 -19.38 41.74
C LYS A 59 1.77 -17.98 41.63
N ILE A 60 0.61 -17.84 40.97
CA ILE A 60 -0.08 -16.56 40.78
C ILE A 60 -0.22 -15.74 42.09
N GLU A 61 -0.20 -16.43 43.23
CA GLU A 61 -0.04 -15.87 44.59
C GLU A 61 1.09 -14.83 44.74
N ALA A 62 2.20 -14.96 43.99
CA ALA A 62 3.38 -14.12 44.11
C ALA A 62 3.18 -12.66 43.65
N TYR A 63 2.06 -12.37 42.97
CA TYR A 63 1.78 -11.04 42.42
C TYR A 63 0.35 -10.55 42.72
N ALA A 64 -0.39 -11.25 43.60
CA ALA A 64 -1.72 -10.84 44.05
C ALA A 64 -1.70 -9.43 44.66
N VAL A 65 -2.80 -8.70 44.47
CA VAL A 65 -2.99 -7.39 45.12
C VAL A 65 -3.27 -7.62 46.60
N HIS A 66 -2.67 -6.80 47.47
CA HIS A 66 -2.86 -6.91 48.91
C HIS A 66 -4.34 -6.72 49.29
N GLU A 67 -4.89 -7.58 50.14
CA GLU A 67 -6.30 -7.57 50.55
C GLU A 67 -6.74 -6.22 51.10
N ASP A 68 -5.87 -5.53 51.85
CA ASP A 68 -6.19 -4.20 52.40
C ASP A 68 -6.41 -3.14 51.30
N ILE A 69 -5.67 -3.22 50.19
CA ILE A 69 -5.89 -2.34 49.04
C ILE A 69 -7.21 -2.70 48.36
N LEU A 70 -7.53 -3.98 48.21
CA LEU A 70 -8.82 -4.41 47.65
C LEU A 70 -9.99 -3.94 48.52
N LYS A 71 -9.85 -3.94 49.86
CA LYS A 71 -10.85 -3.36 50.77
C LYS A 71 -11.01 -1.86 50.57
N GLU A 72 -9.92 -1.10 50.43
CA GLU A 72 -9.98 0.34 50.13
C GLU A 72 -10.63 0.65 48.77
N VAL A 73 -10.39 -0.19 47.76
CA VAL A 73 -11.05 -0.08 46.44
C VAL A 73 -12.55 -0.36 46.58
N LYS A 74 -12.94 -1.42 47.31
CA LYS A 74 -14.34 -1.77 47.56
C LYS A 74 -15.08 -0.68 48.35
N SER A 75 -14.43 -0.04 49.32
CA SER A 75 -15.02 1.04 50.11
C SER A 75 -15.06 2.38 49.36
N GLY A 76 -14.51 2.46 48.15
CA GLY A 76 -14.39 3.70 47.37
C GLY A 76 -13.44 4.73 47.98
N GLN A 77 -12.60 4.32 48.93
CA GLN A 77 -11.64 5.19 49.63
C GLN A 77 -10.26 5.19 48.98
N TYR A 78 -10.02 4.30 48.02
CA TYR A 78 -8.75 4.24 47.30
C TYR A 78 -8.43 5.58 46.60
N LYS A 79 -7.25 6.13 46.90
CA LYS A 79 -6.76 7.39 46.33
C LYS A 79 -5.32 7.26 45.86
N VAL A 80 -5.09 7.58 44.60
CA VAL A 80 -3.74 7.78 44.08
C VAL A 80 -3.24 9.16 44.54
N LYS A 81 -2.29 9.19 45.49
CA LYS A 81 -1.78 10.43 46.09
C LYS A 81 -0.79 11.19 45.19
N ILE A 82 -0.20 10.50 44.21
CA ILE A 82 0.86 11.04 43.34
C ILE A 82 0.47 10.74 41.89
N ALA A 83 0.38 11.77 41.06
CA ALA A 83 0.25 11.58 39.62
C ALA A 83 1.54 10.95 39.07
N SER A 84 1.43 9.79 38.42
CA SER A 84 2.56 9.13 37.77
C SER A 84 2.83 9.74 36.40
N SER A 85 4.10 9.96 36.08
CA SER A 85 4.57 10.33 34.74
C SER A 85 5.53 9.26 34.23
N ASP A 86 5.34 8.81 32.99
CA ASP A 86 6.27 7.93 32.30
C ASP A 86 7.19 8.78 31.41
N LEU A 87 8.50 8.66 31.61
CA LEU A 87 9.51 9.31 30.76
C LEU A 87 10.03 8.30 29.76
N VAL A 88 9.90 8.61 28.47
CA VAL A 88 10.37 7.77 27.37
C VAL A 88 11.47 8.52 26.61
N ASP A 89 12.62 7.87 26.48
CA ASP A 89 13.72 8.32 25.63
C ASP A 89 13.69 7.53 24.33
N PHE A 90 13.63 8.24 23.20
CA PHE A 90 13.45 7.67 21.87
C PHE A 90 14.77 7.40 21.13
N ASP A 91 15.90 7.70 21.78
CA ASP A 91 17.26 7.69 21.22
C ASP A 91 17.42 8.60 19.99
N GLY A 92 18.59 9.19 19.81
CA GLY A 92 18.80 10.26 18.83
C GLY A 92 19.03 9.78 17.40
N GLN A 93 19.20 8.47 17.17
CA GLN A 93 19.67 7.93 15.89
C GLN A 93 18.51 7.48 15.00
N ARG A 94 18.59 7.87 13.71
CA ARG A 94 17.56 7.57 12.69
C ARG A 94 17.26 6.08 12.49
N SER A 95 18.18 5.18 12.84
CA SER A 95 17.91 3.74 12.82
C SER A 95 16.69 3.37 13.66
N TYR A 96 16.38 4.13 14.71
CA TYR A 96 15.24 3.88 15.60
C TYR A 96 13.94 4.56 15.18
N ASP A 97 13.92 5.33 14.08
CA ASP A 97 12.72 6.03 13.60
C ASP A 97 11.52 5.08 13.44
N MET A 98 11.76 3.86 12.96
CA MET A 98 10.73 2.83 12.79
C MET A 98 10.11 2.37 14.13
N THR A 99 10.80 2.56 15.24
CA THR A 99 10.31 2.19 16.58
C THR A 99 9.44 3.29 17.20
N HIS A 100 9.59 4.54 16.76
CA HIS A 100 8.91 5.69 17.37
C HIS A 100 7.39 5.59 17.24
N GLN A 101 6.88 5.03 16.14
CA GLN A 101 5.44 4.79 15.94
C GLN A 101 4.75 4.00 17.06
N LEU A 102 5.52 3.27 17.87
CA LEU A 102 5.02 2.42 18.95
C LEU A 102 4.80 3.19 20.26
N PHE A 103 5.46 4.34 20.43
CA PHE A 103 5.50 5.06 21.70
C PHE A 103 5.22 6.56 21.55
N VAL A 104 5.28 7.11 20.35
CA VAL A 104 4.88 8.50 20.06
C VAL A 104 3.36 8.55 20.01
N GLN A 105 2.74 9.06 21.07
CA GLN A 105 1.29 9.03 21.28
C GLN A 105 0.67 10.43 21.35
N HIS A 106 -0.59 10.53 20.90
CA HIS A 106 -1.37 11.77 20.86
C HIS A 106 -1.41 12.52 22.21
N GLY A 107 -1.55 11.81 23.34
CA GLY A 107 -1.64 12.41 24.68
C GLY A 107 -0.30 12.85 25.30
N GLY A 108 0.80 12.73 24.56
CA GLY A 108 2.15 12.99 25.05
C GLY A 108 2.53 14.48 25.10
N THR A 109 3.48 14.81 25.98
CA THR A 109 4.24 16.06 25.93
C THR A 109 5.68 15.73 25.55
N PHE A 110 6.19 16.40 24.54
CA PHE A 110 7.48 16.10 23.92
C PHE A 110 8.47 17.22 24.20
N VAL A 111 9.70 16.85 24.57
CA VAL A 111 10.81 17.79 24.74
C VAL A 111 11.85 17.46 23.68
N VAL A 112 11.96 18.32 22.67
CA VAL A 112 12.99 18.19 21.63
C VAL A 112 14.29 18.79 22.18
N MET A 113 15.26 17.92 22.40
CA MET A 113 16.58 18.29 22.91
C MET A 113 17.55 18.53 21.74
N PHE A 114 18.38 19.57 21.84
CA PHE A 114 19.42 19.88 20.84
C PHE A 114 20.66 20.47 21.52
N ASP A 115 21.81 20.40 20.85
CA ASP A 115 23.06 20.96 21.37
C ASP A 115 23.04 22.49 21.26
N GLY A 116 22.85 23.16 22.40
CA GLY A 116 22.78 24.61 22.49
C GLY A 116 24.12 25.31 22.29
N SER A 117 25.25 24.61 22.38
CA SER A 117 26.59 25.18 22.24
C SER A 117 27.03 25.37 20.77
N ARG A 118 26.26 24.81 19.82
CA ARG A 118 26.57 24.78 18.39
C ARG A 118 25.68 25.73 17.60
N ASP A 119 26.13 26.15 16.43
CA ASP A 119 25.25 26.84 15.48
C ASP A 119 24.16 25.87 14.98
N PHE A 120 23.00 26.42 14.67
CA PHE A 120 21.83 25.70 14.20
C PHE A 120 22.08 24.99 12.86
N HIS A 121 22.97 25.53 12.03
CA HIS A 121 23.35 24.92 10.75
C HIS A 121 24.60 24.03 10.84
N GLU A 122 25.25 23.95 12.01
CA GLU A 122 26.44 23.13 12.19
C GLU A 122 26.07 21.64 12.14
N PRO A 123 26.85 20.80 11.43
CA PRO A 123 26.68 19.36 11.46
C PRO A 123 26.87 18.76 12.87
N LEU A 124 26.05 17.77 13.18
CA LEU A 124 26.11 17.01 14.41
C LEU A 124 27.27 16.02 14.37
N LYS A 125 28.08 15.99 15.45
CA LYS A 125 29.26 15.11 15.56
C LYS A 125 28.91 13.62 15.54
N GLU A 126 27.71 13.26 15.99
CA GLU A 126 27.22 11.88 15.98
C GLU A 126 27.00 11.34 14.56
N TYR A 127 26.95 12.24 13.57
CA TYR A 127 26.80 11.92 12.15
C TYR A 127 28.09 12.31 11.42
N PRO A 128 29.13 11.43 11.42
CA PRO A 128 30.47 11.75 10.93
C PRO A 128 30.54 12.10 9.43
N THR A 129 29.47 11.78 8.68
CA THR A 129 29.31 12.18 7.27
C THR A 129 28.85 13.63 7.09
N GLY A 130 28.52 14.33 8.18
CA GLY A 130 28.09 15.74 8.17
C GLY A 130 26.69 15.97 7.60
N GLU A 131 25.92 14.90 7.37
CA GLU A 131 24.63 14.96 6.66
C GLU A 131 23.48 15.56 7.47
N ILE A 132 23.65 15.71 8.80
CA ILE A 132 22.59 16.14 9.72
C ILE A 132 23.09 17.33 10.53
N SER A 133 22.41 18.46 10.40
CA SER A 133 22.57 19.66 11.24
C SER A 133 21.53 19.71 12.37
N ASN A 134 21.77 20.56 13.36
CA ASN A 134 20.80 20.90 14.41
C ASN A 134 19.41 21.27 13.82
N GLU A 135 19.39 22.10 12.77
CA GLU A 135 18.17 22.50 12.04
C GLU A 135 17.43 21.29 11.46
N SER A 136 18.13 20.46 10.70
CA SER A 136 17.52 19.30 10.05
C SER A 136 17.01 18.27 11.06
N ASN A 137 17.68 18.15 12.21
CA ASN A 137 17.30 17.26 13.29
C ASN A 137 16.07 17.77 14.04
N VAL A 138 16.01 19.07 14.37
CA VAL A 138 14.81 19.71 14.95
C VAL A 138 13.64 19.59 13.98
N LYS A 139 13.87 19.84 12.67
CA LYS A 139 12.85 19.66 11.64
C LYS A 139 12.30 18.24 11.63
N HIS A 140 13.18 17.25 11.63
CA HIS A 140 12.84 15.82 11.66
C HIS A 140 11.97 15.46 12.86
N TRP A 141 12.38 15.83 14.07
CA TRP A 141 11.66 15.47 15.30
C TRP A 141 10.30 16.16 15.40
N VAL A 142 10.25 17.47 15.14
CA VAL A 142 8.99 18.22 15.15
C VAL A 142 8.03 17.59 14.15
N ASN A 143 8.45 17.41 12.90
CA ASN A 143 7.59 16.82 11.88
C ASN A 143 7.18 15.38 12.22
N SER A 144 8.07 14.58 12.79
CA SER A 144 7.76 13.22 13.23
C SER A 144 6.64 13.25 14.28
N ILE A 145 6.79 14.03 15.35
CA ILE A 145 5.78 14.17 16.41
C ILE A 145 4.46 14.69 15.83
N LEU A 146 4.51 15.76 15.04
CA LEU A 146 3.33 16.35 14.42
C LEU A 146 2.61 15.33 13.53
N THR A 147 3.35 14.48 12.82
CA THR A 147 2.75 13.43 12.00
C THR A 147 2.11 12.35 12.89
N TYR A 148 2.84 11.80 13.87
CA TYR A 148 2.35 10.69 14.71
C TYR A 148 1.17 11.06 15.62
N CYS A 149 1.17 12.28 16.16
CA CYS A 149 0.34 12.59 17.31
C CYS A 149 -0.88 13.44 17.01
N ILE A 150 -0.98 14.12 15.87
CA ILE A 150 -1.95 15.20 15.72
C ILE A 150 -3.32 14.73 15.27
N ASP A 151 -4.35 15.15 15.99
CA ASP A 151 -5.73 15.28 15.53
C ASP A 151 -6.06 16.78 15.34
N ASP A 152 -6.69 17.15 14.22
CA ASP A 152 -7.05 18.54 13.91
C ASP A 152 -7.91 19.19 15.02
N THR A 153 -8.64 18.37 15.77
CA THR A 153 -9.58 18.80 16.82
C THR A 153 -8.96 19.05 18.19
N ASP A 154 -7.73 18.60 18.45
CA ASP A 154 -7.16 18.61 19.80
C ASP A 154 -6.09 19.71 20.01
N VAL A 155 -5.81 20.01 21.28
CA VAL A 155 -4.75 20.90 21.76
C VAL A 155 -3.44 20.14 22.07
N MET A 156 -3.43 18.83 21.92
CA MET A 156 -2.28 17.94 22.14
C MET A 156 -1.85 17.27 20.82
N PRO A 157 -0.56 16.91 20.65
CA PRO A 157 0.53 16.97 21.64
C PRO A 157 1.05 18.39 21.87
N MET A 158 1.89 18.58 22.90
CA MET A 158 2.68 19.80 23.06
C MET A 158 4.17 19.51 22.89
N ILE A 159 4.85 20.34 22.10
CA ILE A 159 6.28 20.25 21.79
C ILE A 159 7.01 21.42 22.43
N LEU A 160 7.98 21.12 23.30
CA LEU A 160 8.89 22.09 23.92
C LEU A 160 10.31 21.88 23.41
N PHE A 161 11.16 22.89 23.60
CA PHE A 161 12.56 22.86 23.21
C PHE A 161 13.49 23.04 24.39
N ALA A 162 14.52 22.18 24.46
CA ALA A 162 15.58 22.27 25.46
C ALA A 162 16.96 22.22 24.79
N ALA A 163 17.77 23.25 25.05
CA ALA A 163 19.14 23.34 24.58
C ALA A 163 20.08 22.78 25.64
N THR A 164 20.89 21.78 25.32
CA THR A 164 21.90 21.19 26.24
C THR A 164 23.24 21.93 26.15
N HIS A 165 24.17 21.59 27.04
CA HIS A 165 25.53 22.17 27.09
C HIS A 165 25.55 23.68 27.34
N SER A 166 24.58 24.21 28.09
CA SER A 166 24.54 25.64 28.40
C SER A 166 25.76 26.09 29.23
N ASP A 167 26.42 25.17 29.94
CA ASP A 167 27.66 25.38 30.68
C ASP A 167 28.87 25.78 29.80
N LEU A 168 28.81 25.47 28.50
CA LEU A 168 29.83 25.89 27.53
C LEU A 168 29.64 27.34 27.05
N LEU A 169 28.57 28.01 27.50
CA LEU A 169 28.17 29.33 27.05
C LEU A 169 28.10 30.31 28.22
N SER A 170 28.56 31.54 28.00
CA SER A 170 28.28 32.65 28.93
C SER A 170 26.78 32.98 28.94
N GLU A 171 26.29 33.58 30.02
CA GLU A 171 24.88 33.97 30.13
C GLU A 171 24.40 34.87 28.99
N ASP A 172 25.25 35.80 28.53
CA ASP A 172 24.92 36.68 27.41
C ASP A 172 24.80 35.90 26.08
N MET A 173 25.67 34.91 25.88
CA MET A 173 25.59 34.02 24.71
C MET A 173 24.34 33.15 24.77
N GLN A 174 23.98 32.60 25.93
CA GLN A 174 22.74 31.84 26.11
C GLN A 174 21.51 32.68 25.76
N LYS A 175 21.43 33.93 26.25
CA LYS A 175 20.33 34.87 25.91
C LYS A 175 20.26 35.14 24.41
N LYS A 176 21.41 35.38 23.77
CA LYS A 176 21.49 35.63 22.33
C LYS A 176 21.03 34.40 21.52
N MET A 177 21.56 33.22 21.84
CA MET A 177 21.25 31.97 21.14
C MET A 177 19.78 31.57 21.34
N LYS A 178 19.21 31.84 22.51
CA LYS A 178 17.77 31.65 22.77
C LYS A 178 16.91 32.48 21.80
N ILE A 179 17.17 33.79 21.70
CA ILE A 179 16.43 34.67 20.78
C ILE A 179 16.58 34.22 19.32
N GLU A 180 17.80 33.84 18.94
CA GLU A 180 18.09 33.37 17.58
C GLU A 180 17.35 32.07 17.27
N PHE A 181 17.37 31.10 18.18
CA PHE A 181 16.67 29.83 18.04
C PHE A 181 15.16 30.04 17.91
N VAL A 182 14.56 30.84 18.80
CA VAL A 182 13.12 31.17 18.73
C VAL A 182 12.78 31.77 17.37
N LYS A 183 13.60 32.71 16.87
CA LYS A 183 13.40 33.30 15.53
C LYS A 183 13.48 32.26 14.42
N LYS A 184 14.47 31.35 14.45
CA LYS A 184 14.65 30.30 13.44
C LYS A 184 13.49 29.32 13.44
N VAL A 185 13.13 28.77 14.61
CA VAL A 185 12.01 27.82 14.74
C VAL A 185 10.67 28.46 14.40
N THR A 186 10.44 29.72 14.79
CA THR A 186 9.26 30.49 14.37
C THR A 186 9.25 30.73 12.85
N GLY A 187 10.40 30.96 12.24
CA GLY A 187 10.53 31.03 10.78
C GLY A 187 10.17 29.71 10.08
N MET A 188 10.55 28.58 10.67
CA MET A 188 10.26 27.24 10.13
C MET A 188 8.79 26.83 10.28
N PHE A 189 8.19 27.08 11.45
CA PHE A 189 6.87 26.52 11.80
C PHE A 189 5.79 27.56 12.13
N GLY A 190 6.09 28.86 12.11
CA GLY A 190 5.14 29.91 12.50
C GLY A 190 3.93 30.03 11.58
N ASN A 191 4.07 29.56 10.34
CA ASN A 191 2.98 29.46 9.35
C ASN A 191 2.40 28.04 9.25
N HIS A 192 2.89 27.09 10.03
CA HIS A 192 2.39 25.72 10.03
C HIS A 192 0.98 25.70 10.64
N GLU A 193 0.03 24.99 10.02
CA GLU A 193 -1.35 24.88 10.52
C GLU A 193 -1.38 24.34 11.96
N MET A 194 -0.47 23.42 12.25
CA MET A 194 -0.31 22.79 13.56
C MET A 194 0.58 23.54 14.55
N LYS A 195 0.88 24.84 14.32
CA LYS A 195 1.72 25.64 15.23
C LYS A 195 1.20 25.72 16.66
N LYS A 196 -0.11 25.52 16.87
CA LYS A 196 -0.74 25.47 18.20
C LYS A 196 -0.13 24.42 19.14
N HIS A 197 0.51 23.39 18.57
CA HIS A 197 1.19 22.32 19.30
C HIS A 197 2.64 22.65 19.67
N ILE A 198 3.18 23.77 19.21
CA ILE A 198 4.60 24.13 19.37
C ILE A 198 4.74 25.28 20.38
N VAL A 199 5.46 25.04 21.46
CA VAL A 199 5.84 26.08 22.43
C VAL A 199 7.14 26.72 21.96
N PHE A 200 7.02 27.79 21.18
CA PHE A 200 8.19 28.53 20.67
C PHE A 200 9.01 29.20 21.78
N ASP A 201 8.34 29.68 22.84
CA ASP A 201 8.96 30.31 24.01
C ASP A 201 8.16 29.90 25.27
N PRO A 202 8.81 29.54 26.40
CA PRO A 202 10.25 29.50 26.64
C PRO A 202 11.00 28.35 25.96
N VAL A 203 12.24 28.63 25.54
CA VAL A 203 13.29 27.62 25.28
C VAL A 203 14.17 27.50 26.52
N PHE A 204 14.43 26.27 26.97
CA PHE A 204 15.16 26.01 28.20
C PHE A 204 16.63 25.72 27.90
N PHE A 205 17.57 26.54 28.40
CA PHE A 205 19.01 26.30 28.25
C PHE A 205 19.53 25.58 29.50
N ILE A 206 19.83 24.29 29.36
CA ILE A 206 20.04 23.38 30.47
C ILE A 206 21.51 22.99 30.57
N ASN A 207 22.05 23.11 31.78
CA ASN A 207 23.30 22.46 32.15
C ASN A 207 22.97 21.06 32.67
N GLY A 208 23.15 20.05 31.82
CA GLY A 208 22.90 18.65 32.18
C GLY A 208 23.84 18.09 33.24
N THR A 209 24.97 18.75 33.51
CA THR A 209 25.94 18.33 34.54
C THR A 209 25.57 18.84 35.94
N ASP A 210 24.71 19.85 36.04
CA ASP A 210 24.25 20.43 37.30
C ASP A 210 22.84 19.95 37.66
N ARG A 211 22.76 19.09 38.68
CA ARG A 211 21.48 18.54 39.18
C ARG A 211 20.54 19.60 39.77
N ASN A 212 21.09 20.75 40.19
CA ASN A 212 20.35 21.85 40.78
C ASN A 212 20.13 23.01 39.79
N ASN A 213 20.40 22.78 38.50
CA ASN A 213 20.25 23.79 37.47
C ASN A 213 18.81 24.36 37.49
N PRO A 214 18.63 25.68 37.66
CA PRO A 214 17.31 26.28 37.82
C PRO A 214 16.43 26.13 36.57
N GLU A 215 17.02 26.05 35.38
CA GLU A 215 16.26 25.84 34.13
C GLU A 215 15.62 24.45 34.07
N ILE A 216 16.23 23.41 34.67
CA ILE A 216 15.57 22.11 34.82
C ILE A 216 14.31 22.23 35.67
N GLN A 217 14.35 23.04 36.74
CA GLN A 217 13.16 23.27 37.57
C GLN A 217 12.09 24.08 36.82
N ASN A 218 12.49 25.05 36.00
CA ASN A 218 11.57 25.79 35.13
C ASN A 218 10.90 24.86 34.11
N LEU A 219 11.66 23.97 33.48
CA LEU A 219 11.11 22.95 32.57
C LEU A 219 10.10 22.03 33.30
N LYS A 220 10.44 21.53 34.50
CA LYS A 220 9.51 20.71 35.30
C LYS A 220 8.21 21.45 35.62
N ASN A 221 8.29 22.72 36.01
CA ASN A 221 7.12 23.53 36.29
C ASN A 221 6.24 23.70 35.03
N GLN A 222 6.86 23.91 33.87
CA GLN A 222 6.15 23.99 32.60
C GLN A 222 5.48 22.68 32.22
N LEU A 223 6.17 21.54 32.38
CA LEU A 223 5.60 20.21 32.14
C LEU A 223 4.39 19.94 33.05
N VAL A 224 4.45 20.31 34.32
CA VAL A 224 3.31 20.20 35.25
C VAL A 224 2.15 21.10 34.83
N SER A 225 2.44 22.32 34.36
CA SER A 225 1.42 23.24 33.83
C SER A 225 0.71 22.65 32.62
N ILE A 226 1.46 22.12 31.65
CA ILE A 226 0.92 21.45 30.46
C ILE A 226 0.09 20.22 30.84
N ALA A 227 0.60 19.37 31.75
CA ALA A 227 -0.10 18.18 32.21
C ALA A 227 -1.47 18.50 32.83
N ARG A 228 -1.57 19.58 33.61
CA ARG A 228 -2.85 20.03 34.21
C ARG A 228 -3.86 20.53 33.17
N ASN A 229 -3.39 20.99 32.03
CA ASN A 229 -4.22 21.47 30.93
C ASN A 229 -4.55 20.38 29.91
N GLN A 230 -4.07 19.14 30.10
CA GLN A 230 -4.44 18.04 29.21
C GLN A 230 -5.95 17.72 29.34
N PRO A 231 -6.65 17.42 28.24
CA PRO A 231 -8.05 17.00 28.28
C PRO A 231 -8.28 15.74 29.14
N SER A 232 -7.25 14.92 29.28
CA SER A 232 -7.27 13.69 30.08
C SER A 232 -7.13 13.95 31.59
N TRP A 233 -6.70 15.15 32.00
CA TRP A 233 -6.45 15.47 33.40
C TRP A 233 -7.75 15.52 34.20
N GLY A 234 -7.81 14.77 35.30
CA GLY A 234 -9.02 14.69 36.13
C GLY A 234 -10.14 13.80 35.57
N LEU A 235 -9.94 13.13 34.43
CA LEU A 235 -10.90 12.15 33.93
C LEU A 235 -11.10 11.01 34.94
N ARG A 236 -12.37 10.72 35.24
CA ARG A 236 -12.74 9.63 36.14
C ARG A 236 -12.53 8.29 35.44
N ARG A 237 -11.86 7.35 36.10
CA ARG A 237 -11.68 5.98 35.64
C ARG A 237 -12.54 5.00 36.43
N PRO A 238 -12.99 3.88 35.83
CA PRO A 238 -13.70 2.85 36.57
C PRO A 238 -12.86 2.26 37.70
N MET A 239 -13.36 2.26 38.94
CA MET A 239 -12.62 1.70 40.08
C MET A 239 -12.31 0.21 39.92
N ILE A 240 -13.15 -0.52 39.19
CA ILE A 240 -12.98 -1.95 38.90
C ILE A 240 -11.70 -2.24 38.08
N TRP A 241 -11.06 -1.23 37.48
CA TRP A 241 -9.79 -1.37 36.77
C TRP A 241 -8.59 -1.41 37.70
N VAL A 242 -8.67 -0.77 38.88
CA VAL A 242 -7.54 -0.60 39.80
C VAL A 242 -6.88 -1.94 40.21
N PRO A 243 -7.64 -2.99 40.58
CA PRO A 243 -7.03 -4.28 40.93
C PRO A 243 -6.19 -4.86 39.79
N LEU A 244 -6.67 -4.75 38.54
CA LEU A 244 -5.95 -5.27 37.39
C LEU A 244 -4.73 -4.42 37.03
N GLU A 245 -4.80 -3.09 37.17
CA GLU A 245 -3.63 -2.20 37.00
C GLU A 245 -2.53 -2.53 38.01
N LEU A 246 -2.89 -2.74 39.28
CA LEU A 246 -1.94 -3.13 40.34
C LEU A 246 -1.35 -4.52 40.10
N LEU A 247 -2.17 -5.46 39.64
CA LEU A 247 -1.73 -6.80 39.27
C LEU A 247 -0.69 -6.76 38.15
N ILE A 248 -0.96 -6.01 37.07
CA ILE A 248 -0.02 -5.80 35.96
C ILE A 248 1.26 -5.11 36.47
N THR A 249 1.14 -4.15 37.38
CA THR A 249 2.29 -3.48 38.00
C THR A 249 3.17 -4.45 38.79
N ASN A 250 2.56 -5.38 39.54
CA ASN A 250 3.29 -6.42 40.26
C ASN A 250 3.95 -7.41 39.31
N MET A 251 3.28 -7.81 38.23
CA MET A 251 3.84 -8.67 37.18
C MET A 251 5.09 -8.02 36.55
N LYS A 252 5.06 -6.72 36.25
CA LYS A 252 6.22 -5.96 35.75
C LYS A 252 7.40 -6.00 36.73
N LYS A 253 7.15 -5.82 38.03
CA LYS A 253 8.20 -5.84 39.07
C LYS A 253 8.92 -7.18 39.18
N VAL A 254 8.30 -8.28 38.74
CA VAL A 254 8.91 -9.61 38.70
C VAL A 254 9.36 -10.01 37.28
N ASN A 255 9.55 -9.03 36.39
CA ASN A 255 10.03 -9.17 35.01
C ASN A 255 9.12 -9.99 34.08
N ILE A 256 7.80 -10.02 34.33
CA ILE A 256 6.84 -10.55 33.36
C ILE A 256 6.50 -9.44 32.35
N ASN A 257 7.10 -9.54 31.17
CA ASN A 257 6.97 -8.53 30.12
C ASN A 257 5.86 -8.83 29.11
N ILE A 258 5.62 -10.12 28.81
CA ILE A 258 4.61 -10.59 27.85
C ILE A 258 3.84 -11.73 28.53
N ILE A 259 2.51 -11.74 28.40
CA ILE A 259 1.64 -12.75 28.99
C ILE A 259 0.55 -13.19 28.02
N LEU A 260 0.15 -14.46 28.09
CA LEU A 260 -1.06 -14.93 27.42
C LEU A 260 -2.30 -14.26 28.03
N LYS A 261 -3.20 -13.76 27.19
CA LYS A 261 -4.46 -13.14 27.61
C LYS A 261 -5.28 -14.06 28.50
N ILE A 262 -5.28 -15.37 28.23
CA ILE A 262 -5.98 -16.37 29.06
C ILE A 262 -5.47 -16.40 30.51
N HIS A 263 -4.15 -16.30 30.72
CA HIS A 263 -3.56 -16.27 32.06
C HIS A 263 -3.85 -14.95 32.77
N LEU A 264 -3.88 -13.83 32.01
CA LEU A 264 -4.32 -12.55 32.55
C LEU A 264 -5.81 -12.59 32.97
N ALA A 265 -6.66 -13.24 32.18
CA ALA A 265 -8.07 -13.44 32.49
C ALA A 265 -8.27 -14.31 33.74
N GLU A 266 -7.51 -15.39 33.89
CA GLU A 266 -7.50 -16.23 35.10
C GLU A 266 -7.06 -15.45 36.34
N ALA A 267 -6.02 -14.62 36.21
CA ALA A 267 -5.57 -13.77 37.31
C ALA A 267 -6.60 -12.69 37.65
N ASN A 268 -7.27 -12.10 36.66
CA ASN A 268 -8.38 -11.17 36.84
C ASN A 268 -9.58 -11.80 37.58
N LYS A 269 -9.94 -13.06 37.28
CA LYS A 269 -11.03 -13.78 37.97
C LYS A 269 -10.83 -13.88 39.50
N ARG A 270 -9.58 -13.83 39.97
CA ARG A 270 -9.26 -13.86 41.42
C ARG A 270 -9.65 -12.58 42.15
N ASN A 271 -9.92 -11.49 41.44
CA ASN A 271 -10.43 -10.26 42.04
C ASN A 271 -11.89 -10.38 42.50
N GLY A 272 -12.54 -11.53 42.28
CA GLY A 272 -13.90 -11.82 42.75
C GLY A 272 -14.92 -10.87 42.14
N GLU A 273 -15.68 -10.17 42.98
CA GLU A 273 -16.67 -9.17 42.57
C GLU A 273 -16.07 -7.99 41.77
N LEU A 274 -14.76 -7.76 41.89
CA LEU A 274 -14.05 -6.73 41.12
C LEU A 274 -13.39 -7.28 39.83
N ALA A 275 -13.66 -8.54 39.47
CA ALA A 275 -13.15 -9.11 38.22
C ALA A 275 -13.89 -8.52 37.01
N LEU A 276 -13.14 -8.17 35.97
CA LEU A 276 -13.71 -7.77 34.69
C LEU A 276 -14.31 -9.00 33.97
N SER A 277 -15.47 -8.83 33.34
CA SER A 277 -15.94 -9.78 32.31
C SER A 277 -14.98 -9.79 31.11
N ASP A 278 -15.06 -10.80 30.24
CA ASP A 278 -14.17 -10.89 29.07
C ASP A 278 -14.26 -9.64 28.16
N LYS A 279 -15.48 -9.13 27.94
CA LYS A 279 -15.69 -7.89 27.18
C LYS A 279 -15.05 -6.68 27.86
N GLN A 280 -15.22 -6.54 29.18
CA GLN A 280 -14.61 -5.45 29.94
C GLN A 280 -13.08 -5.56 30.01
N LEU A 281 -12.54 -6.79 29.99
CA LEU A 281 -11.10 -7.01 29.90
C LEU A 281 -10.57 -6.54 28.55
N ASP A 282 -11.26 -6.82 27.44
CA ASP A 282 -10.89 -6.30 26.12
C ASP A 282 -10.94 -4.77 26.06
N GLU A 283 -12.00 -4.15 26.59
CA GLU A 283 -12.13 -2.69 26.69
C GLU A 283 -11.01 -2.08 27.54
N PHE A 284 -10.67 -2.73 28.67
CA PHE A 284 -9.55 -2.33 29.51
C PHE A 284 -8.23 -2.41 28.75
N LEU A 285 -7.94 -3.53 28.08
CA LEU A 285 -6.68 -3.71 27.36
C LEU A 285 -6.52 -2.72 26.22
N LEU A 286 -7.58 -2.48 25.44
CA LEU A 286 -7.60 -1.48 24.38
C LEU A 286 -7.36 -0.08 24.95
N THR A 287 -7.99 0.26 26.07
CA THR A 287 -7.78 1.57 26.72
C THR A 287 -6.33 1.72 27.22
N GLN A 288 -5.77 0.70 27.86
CA GLN A 288 -4.38 0.74 28.33
C GLN A 288 -3.37 0.77 27.16
N HIS A 289 -3.72 0.17 26.03
CA HIS A 289 -2.95 0.24 24.79
C HIS A 289 -2.93 1.67 24.22
N THR A 290 -4.08 2.32 24.12
CA THR A 290 -4.18 3.74 23.71
C THR A 290 -3.40 4.68 24.62
N LEU A 291 -3.24 4.34 25.90
CA LEU A 291 -2.43 5.08 26.87
C LEU A 291 -0.94 4.72 26.85
N GLY A 292 -0.52 3.75 26.03
CA GLY A 292 0.88 3.32 25.92
C GLY A 292 1.42 2.54 27.11
N LYS A 293 0.55 2.17 28.05
CA LYS A 293 0.94 1.42 29.26
C LYS A 293 1.21 -0.05 28.99
N ILE A 294 0.58 -0.59 27.94
CA ILE A 294 0.72 -1.96 27.42
C ILE A 294 0.61 -1.94 25.89
N MET A 295 0.90 -3.06 25.22
CA MET A 295 0.48 -3.27 23.83
C MET A 295 -0.45 -4.47 23.71
N TYR A 296 -1.59 -4.25 23.08
CA TYR A 296 -2.61 -5.27 22.82
C TYR A 296 -3.19 -5.09 21.42
N PHE A 297 -3.00 -6.09 20.58
CA PHE A 297 -3.49 -6.09 19.20
C PHE A 297 -4.75 -6.94 19.13
N ASN A 298 -5.93 -6.30 19.13
CA ASN A 298 -7.21 -6.99 18.98
C ASN A 298 -7.46 -7.40 17.52
N GLN A 299 -6.58 -8.23 16.99
CA GLN A 299 -6.59 -8.74 15.63
C GLN A 299 -6.52 -10.27 15.68
N PRO A 300 -7.16 -10.99 14.74
CA PRO A 300 -7.01 -12.45 14.63
C PRO A 300 -5.52 -12.83 14.62
N GLY A 301 -5.15 -13.84 15.40
CA GLY A 301 -3.77 -14.32 15.52
C GLY A 301 -2.86 -13.51 16.44
N LEU A 302 -3.18 -12.27 16.84
CA LEU A 302 -2.35 -11.48 17.77
C LEU A 302 -3.01 -11.22 19.13
N ASN A 303 -4.32 -11.38 19.23
CA ASN A 303 -5.12 -11.09 20.42
C ASN A 303 -4.93 -12.08 21.60
N HIS A 304 -4.08 -13.09 21.43
CA HIS A 304 -3.83 -14.12 22.42
C HIS A 304 -2.72 -13.75 23.42
N PHE A 305 -1.88 -12.77 23.09
CA PHE A 305 -0.85 -12.21 23.99
C PHE A 305 -1.10 -10.74 24.30
N VAL A 306 -0.58 -10.31 25.45
CA VAL A 306 -0.51 -8.92 25.88
C VAL A 306 0.93 -8.61 26.24
N ILE A 307 1.50 -7.57 25.61
CA ILE A 307 2.81 -7.04 25.99
C ILE A 307 2.58 -6.08 27.14
N LEU A 308 2.82 -6.54 28.37
CA LEU A 308 2.62 -5.75 29.57
C LEU A 308 3.62 -4.60 29.66
N TYR A 309 4.88 -4.83 29.25
CA TYR A 309 5.96 -3.85 29.31
C TYR A 309 6.46 -3.48 27.91
N PRO A 310 5.89 -2.43 27.29
CA PRO A 310 6.24 -2.01 25.93
C PRO A 310 7.74 -1.84 25.63
N PRO A 311 8.60 -1.33 26.56
CA PRO A 311 10.04 -1.26 26.31
C PRO A 311 10.73 -2.61 26.07
N ALA A 312 10.12 -3.74 26.45
CA ALA A 312 10.63 -5.05 26.09
C ALA A 312 10.67 -5.26 24.56
N LEU A 313 9.67 -4.75 23.83
CA LEU A 313 9.65 -4.82 22.36
C LEU A 313 10.76 -3.96 21.74
N VAL A 314 11.07 -2.80 22.34
CA VAL A 314 12.22 -1.97 21.92
C VAL A 314 13.51 -2.74 22.04
N ASN A 315 13.74 -3.41 23.17
CA ASN A 315 14.95 -4.19 23.38
C ASN A 315 15.09 -5.33 22.36
N ILE A 316 13.97 -5.92 21.93
CA ILE A 316 13.97 -6.90 20.83
C ILE A 316 14.32 -6.23 19.50
N LEU A 317 13.70 -5.08 19.17
CA LEU A 317 14.00 -4.32 17.95
C LEU A 317 15.49 -3.92 17.87
N ARG A 318 16.05 -3.42 18.98
CA ARG A 318 17.47 -3.05 19.12
C ARG A 318 18.45 -4.20 18.85
N SER A 319 17.99 -5.45 18.89
CA SER A 319 18.85 -6.61 18.59
C SER A 319 19.23 -6.73 17.11
N PHE A 320 18.47 -6.09 16.21
CA PHE A 320 18.75 -6.10 14.78
C PHE A 320 18.64 -4.72 14.12
N ILE A 321 17.77 -3.84 14.60
CA ILE A 321 17.67 -2.45 14.17
C ILE A 321 18.51 -1.60 15.10
N THR A 322 19.80 -1.46 14.80
CA THR A 322 20.75 -0.75 15.67
C THR A 322 21.95 -0.20 14.90
N GLU A 323 22.64 0.77 15.49
CA GLU A 323 23.87 1.34 14.96
C GLU A 323 25.08 0.40 15.10
N GLU A 324 26.05 0.54 14.19
CA GLU A 324 27.27 -0.28 14.13
C GLU A 324 28.05 -0.25 15.45
N MET A 325 28.10 0.91 16.11
CA MET A 325 28.78 1.05 17.41
C MET A 325 28.17 0.21 18.53
N PHE A 326 26.91 -0.23 18.37
CA PHE A 326 26.20 -1.09 19.32
C PHE A 326 26.15 -2.56 18.88
N TRP A 327 26.81 -2.93 17.77
CA TRP A 327 26.79 -4.31 17.31
C TRP A 327 27.51 -5.24 18.29
N PRO A 328 26.99 -6.47 18.49
CA PRO A 328 27.59 -7.44 19.40
C PRO A 328 29.04 -7.73 19.00
N GLU A 329 29.92 -8.03 19.96
CA GLU A 329 31.32 -8.36 19.67
C GLU A 329 31.48 -9.66 18.86
N ASN A 330 30.47 -10.53 18.87
CA ASN A 330 30.47 -11.78 18.13
C ASN A 330 30.46 -11.52 16.60
N GLU A 331 31.54 -11.90 15.92
CA GLU A 331 31.70 -11.63 14.48
C GLU A 331 30.64 -12.31 13.60
N THR A 332 30.09 -13.46 14.01
CA THR A 332 29.00 -14.12 13.27
C THR A 332 27.74 -13.25 13.29
N LEU A 333 27.39 -12.72 14.46
CA LEU A 333 26.25 -11.82 14.60
C LEU A 333 26.50 -10.48 13.89
N ARG A 334 27.72 -9.93 13.96
CA ARG A 334 28.10 -8.73 13.19
C ARG A 334 27.92 -8.93 11.69
N ASN A 335 28.33 -10.09 11.16
CA ASN A 335 28.17 -10.41 9.75
C ASN A 335 26.70 -10.47 9.32
N ILE A 336 25.81 -10.99 10.17
CA ILE A 336 24.36 -10.97 9.93
C ILE A 336 23.86 -9.52 9.83
N LEU A 337 24.19 -8.67 10.81
CA LEU A 337 23.75 -7.27 10.84
C LEU A 337 24.31 -6.45 9.67
N ARG A 338 25.59 -6.68 9.32
CA ARG A 338 26.24 -6.04 8.17
C ARG A 338 25.52 -6.38 6.87
N LYS A 339 25.30 -7.68 6.61
CA LYS A 339 24.57 -8.15 5.43
C LYS A 339 23.14 -7.58 5.39
N MET A 340 22.46 -7.54 6.51
CA MET A 340 21.11 -6.96 6.59
C MET A 340 21.12 -5.45 6.35
N THR A 341 22.13 -4.73 6.84
CA THR A 341 22.30 -3.28 6.59
C THR A 341 22.58 -2.99 5.10
N ASP A 342 23.30 -3.89 4.43
CA ASP A 342 23.65 -3.74 3.02
C ASP A 342 22.53 -4.12 2.05
N THR A 343 21.71 -5.11 2.43
CA THR A 343 20.72 -5.75 1.54
C THR A 343 19.26 -5.55 1.98
N GLY A 344 19.02 -5.16 3.23
CA GLY A 344 17.69 -5.11 3.83
C GLY A 344 17.02 -6.48 3.92
N LYS A 345 17.78 -7.58 3.93
CA LYS A 345 17.25 -8.96 4.03
C LYS A 345 17.76 -9.65 5.27
N ILE A 346 16.88 -10.39 5.94
CA ILE A 346 17.25 -11.28 7.06
C ILE A 346 16.51 -12.61 6.96
N ARG A 347 17.24 -13.74 7.09
CA ARG A 347 16.61 -15.05 7.17
C ARG A 347 16.01 -15.28 8.55
N LYS A 348 14.92 -16.06 8.65
CA LYS A 348 14.30 -16.36 9.94
C LYS A 348 15.31 -16.98 10.91
N ARG A 349 16.11 -17.95 10.45
CA ARG A 349 17.16 -18.57 11.27
C ARG A 349 18.21 -17.56 11.79
N ASP A 350 18.56 -16.56 10.98
CA ASP A 350 19.59 -15.56 11.33
C ASP A 350 19.02 -14.58 12.37
N LEU A 351 17.73 -14.22 12.24
CA LEU A 351 16.98 -13.46 13.26
C LEU A 351 16.90 -14.23 14.60
N LEU A 352 16.56 -15.52 14.54
CA LEU A 352 16.52 -16.36 15.73
C LEU A 352 17.89 -16.49 16.40
N GLN A 353 18.98 -16.48 15.62
CA GLN A 353 20.35 -16.47 16.13
C GLN A 353 20.69 -15.15 16.83
N LEU A 354 20.28 -13.99 16.28
CA LEU A 354 20.41 -12.70 16.98
C LEU A 354 19.68 -12.70 18.32
N TRP A 355 18.53 -13.38 18.40
CA TRP A 355 17.72 -13.48 19.62
C TRP A 355 18.23 -14.51 20.64
N GLN A 356 19.30 -15.24 20.36
CA GLN A 356 20.00 -16.07 21.35
C GLN A 356 20.85 -15.25 22.33
N GLN A 357 21.08 -13.96 22.04
CA GLN A 357 21.74 -13.05 22.97
C GLN A 357 20.96 -12.98 24.29
N LYS A 358 21.67 -13.09 25.42
CA LYS A 358 21.07 -13.20 26.76
C LYS A 358 19.96 -12.17 27.02
N GLN A 359 20.22 -10.90 26.70
CA GLN A 359 19.30 -9.78 26.89
C GLN A 359 17.96 -9.91 26.14
N VAL A 360 17.94 -10.66 25.03
CA VAL A 360 16.73 -10.88 24.21
C VAL A 360 16.12 -12.23 24.55
N HIS A 361 16.95 -13.26 24.70
CA HIS A 361 16.50 -14.61 25.03
C HIS A 361 15.69 -14.65 26.33
N GLU A 362 16.08 -13.86 27.34
CA GLU A 362 15.33 -13.73 28.60
C GLU A 362 13.94 -13.07 28.41
N LEU A 363 13.73 -12.29 27.33
CA LEU A 363 12.45 -11.67 26.99
C LEU A 363 11.53 -12.60 26.17
N ILE A 364 12.11 -13.41 25.29
CA ILE A 364 11.42 -14.31 24.35
C ILE A 364 11.98 -15.73 24.39
N ALA A 365 11.81 -16.37 25.55
CA ALA A 365 12.49 -17.63 25.88
C ALA A 365 11.99 -18.87 25.12
N CYS A 366 10.71 -18.90 24.72
CA CYS A 366 10.11 -20.05 24.02
C CYS A 366 9.74 -19.71 22.57
N ASP A 367 9.56 -20.74 21.74
CA ASP A 367 9.35 -20.57 20.31
C ASP A 367 7.99 -19.93 20.00
N GLU A 368 6.96 -20.18 20.81
CA GLU A 368 5.65 -19.53 20.66
C GLU A 368 5.74 -18.01 20.84
N LEU A 369 6.55 -17.54 21.79
CA LEU A 369 6.80 -16.11 22.00
C LEU A 369 7.60 -15.50 20.85
N LYS A 370 8.57 -16.23 20.31
CA LYS A 370 9.34 -15.77 19.14
C LYS A 370 8.44 -15.63 17.92
N GLU A 371 7.57 -16.61 17.65
CA GLU A 371 6.61 -16.52 16.56
C GLU A 371 5.61 -15.39 16.76
N PHE A 372 5.06 -15.22 17.97
CA PHE A 372 4.21 -14.08 18.29
C PHE A 372 4.90 -12.75 18.01
N VAL A 373 6.16 -12.59 18.45
CA VAL A 373 6.91 -11.37 18.21
C VAL A 373 7.21 -11.16 16.73
N ILE A 374 7.54 -12.20 15.96
CA ILE A 374 7.67 -12.09 14.50
C ILE A 374 6.36 -11.58 13.90
N GLN A 375 5.21 -12.12 14.29
CA GLN A 375 3.91 -11.68 13.80
C GLN A 375 3.61 -10.22 14.18
N VAL A 376 3.97 -9.79 15.39
CA VAL A 376 3.89 -8.38 15.80
C VAL A 376 4.76 -7.50 14.90
N LEU A 377 6.00 -7.90 14.64
CA LEU A 377 6.91 -7.14 13.78
C LEU A 377 6.44 -7.07 12.32
N VAL A 378 5.78 -8.12 11.82
CA VAL A 378 5.11 -8.12 10.51
C VAL A 378 3.88 -7.22 10.50
N HIS A 379 3.08 -7.26 11.57
CA HIS A 379 1.92 -6.38 11.72
C HIS A 379 2.30 -4.89 11.78
N LEU A 380 3.48 -4.58 12.33
CA LEU A 380 4.03 -3.23 12.42
C LEU A 380 4.80 -2.79 11.17
N ASP A 381 4.89 -3.65 10.15
CA ASP A 381 5.64 -3.45 8.90
C ASP A 381 7.14 -3.21 9.11
N VAL A 382 7.67 -3.71 10.23
CA VAL A 382 9.11 -3.74 10.52
C VAL A 382 9.76 -4.88 9.73
N LEU A 383 9.12 -6.05 9.77
CA LEU A 383 9.46 -7.20 8.93
C LEU A 383 8.44 -7.29 7.79
N VAL A 384 8.93 -7.30 6.56
CA VAL A 384 8.08 -7.33 5.37
C VAL A 384 8.23 -8.69 4.70
N LEU A 385 7.11 -9.36 4.46
CA LEU A 385 7.07 -10.59 3.70
C LEU A 385 7.21 -10.24 2.20
N PRO A 386 8.21 -10.80 1.48
CA PRO A 386 8.41 -10.50 0.07
C PRO A 386 7.24 -11.05 -0.78
N LYS A 387 6.83 -10.33 -1.83
CA LYS A 387 5.78 -10.84 -2.74
C LYS A 387 6.21 -12.14 -3.43
N ARG A 388 5.32 -13.13 -3.41
CA ARG A 388 5.43 -14.39 -4.15
C ARG A 388 4.91 -14.22 -5.59
N TYR A 389 5.76 -13.87 -6.55
CA TYR A 389 5.48 -14.11 -7.97
C TYR A 389 6.44 -15.16 -8.52
N SER A 390 5.96 -16.39 -8.64
CA SER A 390 6.13 -17.19 -9.85
C SER A 390 5.17 -18.38 -9.79
N GLY A 391 4.45 -18.64 -10.88
CA GLY A 391 3.68 -19.88 -11.05
C GLY A 391 4.54 -21.15 -11.14
N LYS A 392 5.80 -21.08 -10.68
CA LYS A 392 6.78 -22.17 -10.66
C LYS A 392 7.44 -22.17 -9.28
N CYS A 393 6.95 -23.04 -8.41
CA CYS A 393 7.42 -23.26 -7.03
C CYS A 393 6.91 -22.25 -5.99
N GLN A 394 5.91 -22.69 -5.22
CA GLN A 394 5.64 -22.25 -3.85
C GLN A 394 6.77 -22.70 -2.90
N ALA A 395 8.00 -22.25 -3.12
CA ALA A 395 9.03 -22.42 -2.11
C ALA A 395 8.76 -21.40 -0.98
N ASP A 396 8.62 -21.88 0.26
CA ASP A 396 8.54 -20.99 1.41
C ASP A 396 9.82 -20.15 1.48
N VAL A 397 9.64 -18.84 1.29
CA VAL A 397 10.74 -17.89 1.38
C VAL A 397 11.09 -17.72 2.86
N ASP A 398 12.20 -18.30 3.30
CA ASP A 398 12.68 -18.25 4.70
C ASP A 398 13.38 -16.92 5.05
N TYR A 399 12.94 -15.80 4.49
CA TYR A 399 13.51 -14.49 4.77
C TYR A 399 12.46 -13.37 4.80
N PHE A 400 12.80 -12.31 5.53
CA PHE A 400 12.07 -11.06 5.62
C PHE A 400 12.88 -9.93 4.99
N LEU A 401 12.17 -8.94 4.46
CA LEU A 401 12.72 -7.64 4.12
C LEU A 401 12.64 -6.72 5.35
N VAL A 402 13.64 -5.88 5.55
CA VAL A 402 13.75 -4.92 6.64
C VAL A 402 14.17 -3.56 6.08
N PRO A 403 13.27 -2.82 5.40
CA PRO A 403 13.65 -1.59 4.68
C PRO A 403 14.32 -0.53 5.56
N CYS A 404 13.94 -0.44 6.83
CA CYS A 404 14.45 0.57 7.76
C CYS A 404 15.92 0.37 8.19
N THR A 405 16.54 -0.78 7.90
CA THR A 405 17.96 -1.02 8.23
C THR A 405 18.91 -0.65 7.09
N VAL A 406 18.38 -0.38 5.90
CA VAL A 406 19.22 -0.10 4.73
C VAL A 406 19.76 1.32 4.77
N ARG A 407 21.09 1.43 4.67
CA ARG A 407 21.82 2.72 4.72
C ARG A 407 22.24 3.24 3.36
N ASN A 408 22.40 2.35 2.40
CA ASN A 408 22.85 2.71 1.06
C ASN A 408 21.80 3.59 0.37
N LYS A 409 22.19 4.78 -0.07
CA LYS A 409 21.34 5.64 -0.91
C LYS A 409 21.30 5.08 -2.33
N MET A 410 20.17 5.26 -3.02
CA MET A 410 20.09 4.89 -4.42
C MET A 410 21.04 5.79 -5.23
N PRO A 411 21.90 5.22 -6.10
CA PRO A 411 22.72 6.03 -6.98
C PRO A 411 21.82 6.79 -7.95
N MET A 412 21.92 8.11 -8.01
CA MET A 412 21.11 8.94 -8.92
C MET A 412 21.68 9.03 -10.33
N SER A 413 22.77 8.31 -10.62
CA SER A 413 23.44 8.30 -11.94
C SER A 413 22.54 7.78 -13.08
N PHE A 414 21.50 7.00 -12.78
CA PHE A 414 20.54 6.58 -13.81
C PHE A 414 19.76 7.76 -14.42
N LEU A 415 19.65 8.90 -13.71
CA LEU A 415 19.07 10.12 -14.27
C LEU A 415 19.98 10.80 -15.30
N GLU A 416 21.27 10.44 -15.35
CA GLU A 416 22.23 10.96 -16.33
C GLU A 416 22.19 10.19 -17.66
N ASP A 417 21.58 8.99 -17.66
CA ASP A 417 21.39 8.18 -18.86
C ASP A 417 20.28 8.77 -19.74
N LYS A 418 20.65 9.34 -20.88
CA LYS A 418 19.68 9.88 -21.86
C LYS A 418 18.66 8.84 -22.33
N SER A 419 19.03 7.55 -22.36
CA SER A 419 18.11 6.48 -22.72
C SER A 419 17.07 6.21 -21.63
N PHE A 420 17.33 6.60 -20.38
CA PHE A 420 16.38 6.47 -19.27
C PHE A 420 15.17 7.37 -19.49
N ALA A 421 15.36 8.63 -19.89
CA ALA A 421 14.28 9.58 -20.17
C ALA A 421 13.37 9.12 -21.32
N ASN A 422 13.92 8.42 -22.32
CA ASN A 422 13.15 7.86 -23.44
C ASN A 422 12.39 6.57 -23.08
N ARG A 423 12.70 5.98 -21.92
CA ARG A 423 12.10 4.72 -21.44
C ARG A 423 11.19 4.91 -20.23
N THR A 424 11.15 6.12 -19.68
CA THR A 424 10.56 6.38 -18.36
C THR A 424 9.43 7.40 -18.39
N ILE A 425 8.40 7.14 -17.60
CA ILE A 425 7.35 8.11 -17.22
C ILE A 425 7.44 8.35 -15.71
N THR A 426 7.16 9.57 -15.27
CA THR A 426 7.24 9.96 -13.86
C THR A 426 5.86 10.26 -13.28
N LEU A 427 5.59 9.73 -12.09
CA LEU A 427 4.46 10.05 -11.24
C LEU A 427 4.97 10.56 -9.88
N VAL A 428 4.35 11.61 -9.33
CA VAL A 428 4.68 12.11 -8.00
C VAL A 428 3.42 12.27 -7.18
N TYR A 429 3.44 11.71 -5.96
CA TYR A 429 2.46 12.03 -4.92
C TYR A 429 3.07 13.08 -4.00
N ARG A 430 2.51 14.29 -4.01
CA ARG A 430 2.94 15.40 -3.15
C ARG A 430 1.99 15.54 -1.96
N LEU A 431 2.52 15.36 -0.76
CA LEU A 431 1.80 15.58 0.49
C LEU A 431 1.67 17.09 0.73
N GLN A 432 0.43 17.58 0.82
CA GLN A 432 0.17 19.03 0.85
C GLN A 432 0.45 19.69 2.21
N LYS A 433 0.27 18.94 3.31
CA LYS A 433 0.13 19.51 4.66
C LYS A 433 1.23 19.11 5.65
N SER A 434 2.14 18.23 5.25
CA SER A 434 3.18 17.71 6.13
C SER A 434 4.34 17.10 5.34
N SER A 435 5.44 16.80 6.03
CA SER A 435 6.49 15.93 5.52
C SER A 435 6.18 14.47 5.85
N ILE A 436 6.74 13.57 5.06
CA ILE A 436 6.73 12.12 5.24
C ILE A 436 7.85 11.74 6.22
N PRO A 437 7.56 11.26 7.44
CA PRO A 437 8.60 10.79 8.36
C PRO A 437 9.29 9.54 7.83
N SER A 438 10.53 9.28 8.25
CA SER A 438 11.30 8.10 7.81
C SER A 438 10.55 6.78 8.04
N ALA A 439 9.87 6.60 9.17
CA ALA A 439 9.11 5.37 9.40
C ALA A 439 8.02 5.15 8.36
N LEU A 440 7.36 6.24 7.93
CA LEU A 440 6.35 6.18 6.89
C LEU A 440 6.97 5.81 5.54
N SER A 441 8.16 6.36 5.21
CA SER A 441 8.86 5.99 3.97
C SER A 441 9.17 4.49 3.92
N TYR A 442 9.69 3.92 5.02
CA TYR A 442 10.01 2.49 5.10
C TYR A 442 8.77 1.61 5.00
N LYS A 443 7.65 2.02 5.62
CA LYS A 443 6.37 1.31 5.51
C LYS A 443 5.82 1.31 4.10
N LEU A 444 5.90 2.45 3.42
CA LEU A 444 5.46 2.55 2.02
C LEU A 444 6.27 1.61 1.14
N ILE A 445 7.59 1.62 1.29
CA ILE A 445 8.48 0.70 0.56
C ILE A 445 8.15 -0.76 0.90
N GLY A 446 7.92 -1.05 2.18
CA GLY A 446 7.53 -2.38 2.65
C GLY A 446 6.22 -2.87 2.01
N ALA A 447 5.17 -2.04 2.07
CA ALA A 447 3.87 -2.37 1.50
C ALA A 447 3.95 -2.59 -0.02
N VAL A 448 4.67 -1.72 -0.73
CA VAL A 448 4.92 -1.86 -2.18
C VAL A 448 5.74 -3.11 -2.50
N SER A 449 6.72 -3.47 -1.66
CA SER A 449 7.52 -4.71 -1.81
C SER A 449 6.72 -5.99 -1.50
N GLY A 450 5.62 -5.86 -0.77
CA GLY A 450 4.60 -6.91 -0.63
C GLY A 450 3.72 -7.07 -1.88
N ILE A 451 3.73 -6.10 -2.79
CA ILE A 451 2.92 -6.08 -4.03
C ILE A 451 3.77 -6.26 -5.29
N TRP A 452 5.04 -5.93 -5.29
CA TRP A 452 5.94 -6.22 -6.41
C TRP A 452 7.26 -6.77 -5.87
N PRO A 453 7.86 -7.78 -6.51
CA PRO A 453 9.14 -8.31 -6.05
C PRO A 453 10.25 -7.27 -6.29
N ILE A 454 11.10 -7.09 -5.29
CA ILE A 454 12.29 -6.23 -5.41
C ILE A 454 13.22 -6.81 -6.48
N LYS A 455 13.73 -5.93 -7.35
CA LYS A 455 14.70 -6.30 -8.38
C LYS A 455 16.01 -6.73 -7.74
N GLU A 456 16.62 -7.76 -8.29
CA GLU A 456 17.93 -8.25 -7.84
C GLU A 456 18.95 -8.15 -8.97
N GLU A 457 20.12 -7.60 -8.67
CA GLU A 457 21.26 -7.56 -9.58
C GLU A 457 22.46 -8.21 -8.88
N ASN A 458 23.04 -9.25 -9.48
CA ASN A 458 24.14 -10.02 -8.88
C ASN A 458 23.82 -10.51 -7.44
N GLU A 459 22.63 -11.07 -7.24
CA GLU A 459 22.10 -11.52 -5.94
C GLU A 459 21.90 -10.41 -4.89
N ARG A 460 22.11 -9.15 -5.25
CA ARG A 460 21.86 -7.99 -4.40
C ARG A 460 20.48 -7.41 -4.69
N PRO A 461 19.57 -7.33 -3.70
CA PRO A 461 18.33 -6.60 -3.87
C PRO A 461 18.59 -5.10 -4.06
N LEU A 462 17.89 -4.50 -5.00
CA LEU A 462 17.88 -3.06 -5.25
C LEU A 462 16.92 -2.36 -4.27
N LEU A 463 17.20 -2.56 -2.98
CA LEU A 463 16.55 -1.89 -1.86
C LEU A 463 17.54 -0.91 -1.25
N TYR A 464 17.10 0.32 -1.03
CA TYR A 464 17.93 1.44 -0.60
C TYR A 464 17.25 2.21 0.52
N HIS A 465 17.99 3.13 1.15
CA HIS A 465 17.43 4.06 2.10
C HIS A 465 16.33 4.91 1.43
N SER A 466 15.11 4.81 1.94
CA SER A 466 13.93 5.53 1.41
C SER A 466 13.67 5.35 -0.10
N SER A 467 14.15 4.25 -0.70
CA SER A 467 13.93 3.95 -2.11
C SER A 467 14.05 2.46 -2.45
N ALA A 468 13.42 2.03 -3.55
CA ALA A 468 13.50 0.65 -4.03
C ALA A 468 13.25 0.56 -5.55
N VAL A 469 13.77 -0.51 -6.17
CA VAL A 469 13.48 -0.90 -7.56
C VAL A 469 12.77 -2.24 -7.55
N LEU A 470 11.64 -2.35 -8.24
CA LEU A 470 10.77 -3.52 -8.24
C LEU A 470 10.43 -3.95 -9.67
N TYR A 471 10.22 -5.24 -9.88
CA TYR A 471 9.76 -5.78 -11.17
C TYR A 471 8.25 -5.63 -11.28
N VAL A 472 7.79 -5.08 -12.42
CA VAL A 472 6.39 -5.15 -12.83
C VAL A 472 6.21 -6.37 -13.73
N ASP A 473 7.07 -6.51 -14.75
CA ASP A 473 7.13 -7.64 -15.67
C ASP A 473 8.58 -7.85 -16.17
N SER A 474 8.77 -8.69 -17.19
CA SER A 474 10.10 -8.99 -17.77
C SER A 474 10.79 -7.80 -18.48
N LYS A 475 10.03 -6.78 -18.88
CA LYS A 475 10.45 -5.60 -19.65
C LYS A 475 10.19 -4.30 -18.88
N THR A 476 9.40 -4.31 -17.82
CA THR A 476 8.97 -3.13 -17.07
C THR A 476 9.47 -3.19 -15.62
N GLU A 477 10.16 -2.14 -15.20
CA GLU A 477 10.55 -1.94 -13.81
C GLU A 477 9.95 -0.65 -13.25
N PHE A 478 9.73 -0.68 -11.94
CA PHE A 478 9.13 0.39 -11.17
C PHE A 478 10.13 0.83 -10.09
N ARG A 479 10.44 2.12 -10.03
CA ARG A 479 11.33 2.70 -9.01
C ARG A 479 10.54 3.66 -8.13
N ILE A 480 10.67 3.51 -6.83
CA ILE A 480 10.05 4.40 -5.84
C ILE A 480 11.12 5.10 -5.03
N ILE A 481 10.97 6.41 -4.84
CA ILE A 481 11.83 7.26 -4.01
C ILE A 481 10.92 8.08 -3.12
N VAL A 482 11.23 8.15 -1.83
CA VAL A 482 10.50 8.97 -0.87
C VAL A 482 11.42 10.07 -0.35
N GLU A 483 11.02 11.32 -0.55
CA GLU A 483 11.80 12.53 -0.24
C GLU A 483 10.93 13.60 0.42
N ASP A 484 11.27 14.04 1.64
CA ASP A 484 10.57 15.10 2.41
C ASP A 484 9.03 15.03 2.27
N THR A 485 8.42 15.72 1.30
CA THR A 485 6.96 15.76 1.07
C THR A 485 6.47 14.98 -0.15
N LYS A 486 7.35 14.23 -0.84
CA LYS A 486 7.09 13.62 -2.15
C LYS A 486 7.36 12.12 -2.13
N VAL A 487 6.47 11.37 -2.78
CA VAL A 487 6.74 10.00 -3.25
C VAL A 487 6.86 10.05 -4.76
N ILE A 488 8.09 9.88 -5.24
CA ILE A 488 8.43 9.91 -6.67
C ILE A 488 8.47 8.48 -7.19
N VAL A 489 7.82 8.27 -8.32
CA VAL A 489 7.68 6.99 -8.98
C VAL A 489 8.18 7.14 -10.42
N TYR A 490 9.11 6.28 -10.80
CA TYR A 490 9.56 6.13 -12.17
C TYR A 490 9.16 4.76 -12.70
N LEU A 491 8.48 4.73 -13.83
CA LEU A 491 8.21 3.49 -14.54
C LEU A 491 9.02 3.44 -15.82
N THR A 492 9.96 2.51 -15.83
CA THR A 492 10.91 2.35 -16.91
C THR A 492 10.57 1.09 -17.68
N HIS A 493 10.36 1.23 -18.97
CA HIS A 493 10.07 0.12 -19.87
C HIS A 493 11.19 -0.03 -20.89
N MET A 494 11.83 -1.20 -20.88
CA MET A 494 13.09 -1.48 -21.56
C MET A 494 13.10 -1.08 -23.05
N PRO A 495 12.06 -1.38 -23.86
CA PRO A 495 11.98 -0.91 -25.23
C PRO A 495 11.81 0.61 -25.36
N SER A 496 10.77 1.19 -24.75
CA SER A 496 10.45 2.62 -24.83
C SER A 496 9.28 2.99 -23.92
N LYS A 497 9.23 4.22 -23.41
CA LYS A 497 8.06 4.75 -22.70
C LYS A 497 6.80 4.76 -23.57
N PHE A 498 6.97 4.86 -24.89
CA PHE A 498 5.87 4.82 -25.88
C PHE A 498 5.25 3.43 -26.02
N THR A 499 5.92 2.42 -25.48
CA THR A 499 5.47 1.03 -25.57
C THR A 499 4.76 0.51 -24.33
N ILE A 500 4.73 1.28 -23.24
CA ILE A 500 4.02 0.97 -22.00
C ILE A 500 2.53 0.82 -22.29
N ALA A 501 1.94 -0.28 -21.82
CA ALA A 501 0.51 -0.51 -21.94
C ALA A 501 -0.26 0.38 -20.93
N PRO A 502 -1.31 1.11 -21.36
CA PRO A 502 -2.04 2.04 -20.49
C PRO A 502 -2.66 1.34 -19.26
N ASP A 503 -3.12 0.10 -19.42
CA ASP A 503 -3.69 -0.73 -18.36
C ASP A 503 -2.67 -1.06 -17.26
N ILE A 504 -1.41 -1.33 -17.61
CA ILE A 504 -0.32 -1.55 -16.66
C ILE A 504 -0.05 -0.27 -15.87
N ALA A 505 0.07 0.87 -16.55
CA ALA A 505 0.34 2.15 -15.90
C ALA A 505 -0.81 2.57 -14.97
N ALA A 506 -2.05 2.48 -15.43
CA ALA A 506 -3.27 2.72 -14.65
C ALA A 506 -3.37 1.79 -13.43
N SER A 507 -3.13 0.49 -13.61
CA SER A 507 -3.19 -0.49 -12.52
C SER A 507 -2.14 -0.21 -11.43
N ILE A 508 -0.93 0.19 -11.83
CA ILE A 508 0.13 0.57 -10.89
C ILE A 508 -0.28 1.83 -10.11
N GLN A 509 -0.80 2.85 -10.80
CA GLN A 509 -1.26 4.07 -10.17
C GLN A 509 -2.41 3.82 -9.17
N GLU A 510 -3.42 3.03 -9.54
CA GLU A 510 -4.53 2.67 -8.64
C GLU A 510 -4.02 1.90 -7.41
N CYS A 511 -3.15 0.92 -7.64
CA CYS A 511 -2.60 0.09 -6.56
C CYS A 511 -1.70 0.89 -5.60
N LEU A 512 -0.88 1.81 -6.12
CA LEU A 512 -0.08 2.72 -5.29
C LEU A 512 -0.94 3.69 -4.51
N THR A 513 -1.95 4.30 -5.15
CA THR A 513 -2.88 5.21 -4.48
C THR A 513 -3.59 4.49 -3.34
N PHE A 514 -4.09 3.27 -3.59
CA PHE A 514 -4.70 2.44 -2.56
C PHE A 514 -3.71 2.12 -1.42
N THR A 515 -2.48 1.74 -1.76
CA THR A 515 -1.43 1.38 -0.78
C THR A 515 -1.03 2.58 0.07
N LEU A 516 -0.79 3.74 -0.54
CA LEU A 516 -0.48 4.99 0.15
C LEU A 516 -1.61 5.36 1.12
N ASN A 517 -2.87 5.30 0.66
CA ASN A 517 -4.04 5.55 1.50
C ASN A 517 -4.15 4.54 2.65
N ALA A 518 -3.88 3.26 2.41
CA ALA A 518 -3.94 2.23 3.43
C ALA A 518 -2.85 2.41 4.50
N VAL A 519 -1.60 2.69 4.09
CA VAL A 519 -0.49 2.94 5.03
C VAL A 519 -0.74 4.21 5.83
N LEU A 520 -1.23 5.29 5.20
CA LEU A 520 -1.62 6.50 5.92
C LEU A 520 -2.79 6.26 6.86
N LYS A 521 -3.82 5.52 6.43
CA LYS A 521 -4.96 5.20 7.29
C LYS A 521 -4.55 4.34 8.48
N PHE A 522 -3.71 3.32 8.26
CA PHE A 522 -3.11 2.53 9.34
C PHE A 522 -2.38 3.46 10.31
N TYR A 523 -1.59 4.38 9.80
CA TYR A 523 -0.84 5.33 10.61
C TYR A 523 -1.76 6.25 11.43
N LEU A 524 -2.83 6.75 10.84
CA LEU A 524 -3.82 7.59 11.52
C LEU A 524 -4.67 6.82 12.55
N THR A 525 -4.89 5.51 12.36
CA THR A 525 -5.77 4.69 13.21
C THR A 525 -5.04 3.88 14.28
N SER A 526 -3.82 3.41 14.02
CA SER A 526 -3.08 2.50 14.90
C SER A 526 -2.52 3.16 16.16
N ILE A 527 -2.62 4.49 16.28
CA ILE A 527 -2.17 5.27 17.44
C ILE A 527 -3.36 5.52 18.41
N GLY A 528 -4.32 4.59 18.46
CA GLY A 528 -5.42 4.62 19.41
C GLY A 528 -6.51 5.65 19.10
N LYS A 529 -6.60 6.13 17.85
CA LYS A 529 -7.69 7.01 17.43
C LYS A 529 -8.94 6.19 17.11
N SER A 530 -10.10 6.71 17.51
CA SER A 530 -11.39 6.24 17.00
C SER A 530 -11.37 6.34 15.46
N PRO A 531 -11.99 5.40 14.71
CA PRO A 531 -12.04 5.44 13.26
C PRO A 531 -12.93 6.61 12.79
N ILE A 532 -12.40 7.83 12.86
CA ILE A 532 -12.96 8.96 12.14
C ILE A 532 -12.68 8.68 10.67
N ASN A 533 -13.71 8.82 9.83
CA ASN A 533 -13.61 8.79 8.38
C ASN A 533 -12.78 10.00 7.92
N ILE A 534 -11.47 9.97 8.14
CA ILE A 534 -10.55 10.97 7.60
C ILE A 534 -10.52 10.71 6.10
N ASP A 535 -11.00 11.68 5.33
CA ASP A 535 -10.93 11.66 3.88
C ASP A 535 -9.46 11.83 3.44
N VAL A 536 -8.78 10.70 3.30
CA VAL A 536 -7.39 10.64 2.85
C VAL A 536 -7.23 10.99 1.36
N SER A 537 -8.33 11.09 0.59
CA SER A 537 -8.26 11.33 -0.85
C SER A 537 -7.67 12.70 -1.21
N ASN A 538 -7.75 13.67 -0.29
CA ASN A 538 -7.24 15.02 -0.46
C ASN A 538 -5.83 15.25 0.13
N LEU A 539 -5.17 14.22 0.67
CA LEU A 539 -3.85 14.37 1.30
C LEU A 539 -2.73 14.52 0.26
N PHE A 540 -2.85 13.83 -0.87
CA PHE A 540 -1.87 13.88 -1.94
C PHE A 540 -2.41 14.65 -3.14
N GLN A 541 -1.62 15.60 -3.61
CA GLN A 541 -1.75 16.07 -4.98
C GLN A 541 -0.94 15.14 -5.88
N ILE A 542 -1.59 14.58 -6.88
CA ILE A 542 -0.92 13.77 -7.89
C ILE A 542 -0.42 14.69 -9.01
N GLU A 543 0.86 14.57 -9.29
CA GLU A 543 1.54 15.24 -10.39
C GLU A 543 2.10 14.17 -11.33
N VAL A 544 2.09 14.46 -12.63
CA VAL A 544 2.68 13.58 -13.66
C VAL A 544 3.72 14.37 -14.44
N GLY A 545 4.72 13.68 -14.98
CA GLY A 545 5.87 14.38 -15.53
C GLY A 545 6.82 13.53 -16.37
N GLU A 546 7.87 14.21 -16.84
CA GLU A 546 8.99 13.60 -17.56
C GLU A 546 10.31 13.88 -16.85
N VAL A 547 11.31 13.03 -17.11
CA VAL A 547 12.68 13.25 -16.64
C VAL A 547 13.33 14.33 -17.52
N CYS A 548 13.73 15.45 -16.93
CA CYS A 548 14.33 16.59 -17.60
C CYS A 548 15.59 17.05 -16.85
N ASP A 549 16.74 17.11 -17.52
CA ASP A 549 18.01 17.61 -16.97
C ASP A 549 18.29 17.14 -15.53
N ARG A 550 18.14 15.83 -15.30
CA ARG A 550 18.41 15.15 -14.01
C ARG A 550 17.42 15.44 -12.88
N SER A 551 16.26 15.99 -13.19
CA SER A 551 15.16 16.18 -12.24
C SER A 551 13.80 15.85 -12.86
N PRO A 552 12.78 15.50 -12.07
CA PRO A 552 11.44 15.32 -12.60
C PRO A 552 10.82 16.70 -12.90
N CYS A 553 10.48 16.95 -14.17
CA CYS A 553 9.64 18.08 -14.54
C CYS A 553 8.18 17.66 -14.45
N MET A 554 7.41 18.38 -13.64
CA MET A 554 6.09 17.96 -13.19
C MET A 554 5.01 18.98 -13.55
N LEU A 555 3.82 18.48 -13.85
CA LEU A 555 2.58 19.24 -13.87
C LEU A 555 1.50 18.54 -13.08
N SER A 556 0.55 19.33 -12.57
CA SER A 556 -0.66 18.76 -11.98
C SER A 556 -1.50 18.07 -13.05
N ILE A 557 -2.24 17.04 -12.66
CA ILE A 557 -3.18 16.35 -13.56
C ILE A 557 -4.13 17.32 -14.26
N SER A 558 -4.63 18.33 -13.53
CA SER A 558 -5.52 19.37 -14.06
C SER A 558 -4.90 20.15 -15.22
N GLU A 559 -3.61 20.46 -15.14
CA GLU A 559 -2.91 21.24 -16.17
C GLU A 559 -2.53 20.37 -17.38
N VAL A 560 -2.10 19.12 -17.14
CA VAL A 560 -1.76 18.18 -18.22
C VAL A 560 -2.97 17.86 -19.09
N LYS A 561 -4.19 17.81 -18.51
CA LYS A 561 -5.43 17.62 -19.27
C LYS A 561 -5.78 18.81 -20.18
N GLN A 562 -5.29 20.01 -19.88
CA GLN A 562 -5.63 21.24 -20.60
C GLN A 562 -4.61 21.63 -21.67
N THR A 563 -3.45 20.98 -21.69
CA THR A 563 -2.32 21.37 -22.53
C THR A 563 -1.79 20.16 -23.28
N SER A 564 -1.59 20.26 -24.60
CA SER A 564 -0.99 19.17 -25.39
C SER A 564 0.53 19.07 -25.20
N ARG A 565 1.14 20.17 -24.79
CA ARG A 565 2.57 20.32 -24.54
C ARG A 565 2.80 21.32 -23.42
N TRP A 566 3.92 21.18 -22.72
CA TRP A 566 4.37 22.17 -21.75
C TRP A 566 5.87 22.44 -21.91
N ILE A 567 6.29 23.63 -21.49
CA ILE A 567 7.70 24.03 -21.46
C ILE A 567 8.12 24.03 -20.00
N CYS A 568 9.21 23.33 -19.68
CA CYS A 568 9.74 23.28 -18.32
C CYS A 568 10.60 24.52 -18.00
N ASP A 569 10.98 24.68 -16.73
CA ASP A 569 11.88 25.76 -16.28
C ASP A 569 13.26 25.70 -16.98
N SER A 570 13.68 24.52 -17.42
CA SER A 570 14.90 24.31 -18.22
C SER A 570 14.71 24.60 -19.71
N THR A 571 13.56 25.15 -20.11
CA THR A 571 13.16 25.51 -21.48
C THR A 571 12.98 24.35 -22.46
N ASN A 572 12.96 23.10 -21.98
CA ASN A 572 12.64 21.92 -22.79
C ASN A 572 11.12 21.79 -23.00
N GLU A 573 10.71 21.40 -24.21
CA GLU A 573 9.31 21.14 -24.55
C GLU A 573 8.98 19.65 -24.34
N HIS A 574 7.89 19.38 -23.64
CA HIS A 574 7.42 18.04 -23.30
C HIS A 574 6.01 17.79 -23.85
N VAL A 575 5.68 16.53 -24.14
CA VAL A 575 4.37 16.13 -24.69
C VAL A 575 3.48 15.56 -23.57
N SER A 576 2.34 16.20 -23.32
CA SER A 576 1.40 15.87 -22.24
C SER A 576 0.74 14.50 -22.34
N ARG A 577 0.69 13.90 -23.55
CA ARG A 577 -0.05 12.65 -23.80
C ARG A 577 0.47 11.44 -23.03
N TYR A 578 1.79 11.33 -22.80
CA TYR A 578 2.37 10.13 -22.18
C TYR A 578 2.21 10.09 -20.66
N PRO A 579 2.40 11.23 -19.95
CA PRO A 579 2.00 11.32 -18.56
C PRO A 579 0.51 10.99 -18.31
N LEU A 580 -0.38 11.24 -19.28
CA LEU A 580 -1.80 10.84 -19.18
C LEU A 580 -2.02 9.32 -19.20
N LEU A 581 -1.10 8.52 -19.75
CA LEU A 581 -1.20 7.04 -19.75
C LEU A 581 -1.24 6.45 -18.33
N TRP A 582 -0.71 7.19 -17.34
CA TRP A 582 -0.74 6.83 -15.93
C TRP A 582 -2.04 7.17 -15.23
N ILE A 583 -2.88 8.01 -15.84
CA ILE A 583 -4.07 8.54 -15.20
C ILE A 583 -5.23 7.63 -15.54
N PHE A 584 -5.56 6.74 -14.60
CA PHE A 584 -6.83 6.05 -14.63
C PHE A 584 -7.95 7.05 -14.31
N ASP A 585 -8.47 7.70 -15.34
CA ASP A 585 -9.59 8.60 -15.17
C ASP A 585 -10.91 7.82 -15.27
N LYS A 586 -11.42 7.34 -14.13
CA LYS A 586 -12.79 6.78 -14.06
C LYS A 586 -13.83 7.74 -14.66
N THR A 587 -13.57 9.06 -14.68
CA THR A 587 -14.48 10.05 -15.27
C THR A 587 -14.45 10.11 -16.79
N GLN A 588 -13.49 9.47 -17.47
CA GLN A 588 -13.55 9.27 -18.92
C GLN A 588 -14.51 8.14 -19.31
N GLU A 589 -14.71 7.14 -18.44
CA GLU A 589 -15.71 6.09 -18.65
C GLU A 589 -17.12 6.48 -18.21
N GLU A 590 -17.23 7.46 -17.32
CA GLU A 590 -18.51 7.94 -16.82
C GLU A 590 -19.00 9.15 -17.61
N CYS A 591 -20.32 9.23 -17.77
CA CYS A 591 -20.90 10.44 -18.33
C CYS A 591 -20.66 11.65 -17.40
N PRO A 592 -20.55 12.88 -17.92
CA PRO A 592 -20.62 14.09 -17.13
C PRO A 592 -21.77 14.02 -16.12
N THR A 593 -21.60 14.60 -14.94
CA THR A 593 -22.57 14.51 -13.84
C THR A 593 -23.95 15.11 -14.19
N ASP A 594 -24.03 15.92 -15.24
CA ASP A 594 -25.24 16.50 -15.82
C ASP A 594 -25.81 15.71 -17.02
N CYS A 595 -25.21 14.59 -17.39
CA CYS A 595 -25.67 13.79 -18.52
C CYS A 595 -27.05 13.17 -18.26
N THR A 596 -27.95 13.35 -19.22
CA THR A 596 -29.33 12.82 -19.15
C THR A 596 -29.49 11.46 -19.85
N GLY A 597 -28.39 10.88 -20.35
CA GLY A 597 -28.37 9.67 -21.20
C GLY A 597 -28.24 10.01 -22.69
N LEU A 598 -28.49 9.04 -23.57
CA LEU A 598 -28.53 9.27 -25.01
C LEU A 598 -29.64 10.26 -25.36
N HIS A 599 -29.34 11.21 -26.25
CA HIS A 599 -30.33 12.13 -26.79
C HIS A 599 -31.46 11.41 -27.53
N ASN A 600 -32.65 12.00 -27.56
CA ASN A 600 -33.84 11.39 -28.16
C ASN A 600 -33.63 10.96 -29.61
N ASP A 601 -32.83 11.70 -30.38
CA ASP A 601 -32.53 11.39 -31.76
C ASP A 601 -31.72 10.09 -31.88
N ALA A 602 -30.67 9.92 -31.04
CA ALA A 602 -29.87 8.70 -30.97
C ALA A 602 -30.70 7.48 -30.52
N LEU A 603 -31.68 7.67 -29.64
CA LEU A 603 -32.58 6.60 -29.20
C LEU A 603 -33.47 6.04 -30.33
N THR A 604 -33.71 6.82 -31.40
CA THR A 604 -34.48 6.35 -32.56
C THR A 604 -33.63 5.62 -33.60
N MET A 605 -32.31 5.65 -33.48
CA MET A 605 -31.40 4.98 -34.40
C MET A 605 -31.40 3.45 -34.21
N LEU A 606 -31.08 2.74 -35.28
CA LEU A 606 -30.90 1.29 -35.26
C LEU A 606 -29.46 0.95 -34.84
N PRO A 607 -29.25 0.01 -33.90
CA PRO A 607 -27.91 -0.39 -33.48
C PRO A 607 -27.18 -1.18 -34.59
N SER A 608 -25.94 -0.78 -34.88
CA SER A 608 -25.03 -1.45 -35.82
C SER A 608 -24.46 -2.73 -35.18
N ASP A 609 -23.79 -3.57 -35.97
CA ASP A 609 -23.11 -4.76 -35.45
C ASP A 609 -22.06 -4.37 -34.38
N LYS A 610 -21.35 -3.26 -34.58
CA LYS A 610 -20.40 -2.70 -33.59
C LYS A 610 -21.10 -2.31 -32.29
N HIS A 611 -22.25 -1.63 -32.38
CA HIS A 611 -23.02 -1.27 -31.19
C HIS A 611 -23.46 -2.49 -30.38
N LEU A 612 -23.90 -3.56 -31.05
CA LEU A 612 -24.27 -4.81 -30.37
C LEU A 612 -23.06 -5.51 -29.74
N ALA A 613 -21.91 -5.53 -30.44
CA ALA A 613 -20.70 -6.16 -29.93
C ALA A 613 -20.13 -5.45 -28.71
N ARG A 614 -20.12 -4.11 -28.71
CA ARG A 614 -19.68 -3.29 -27.57
C ARG A 614 -20.62 -3.45 -26.38
N LEU A 615 -21.93 -3.44 -26.61
CA LEU A 615 -22.89 -3.67 -25.54
C LEU A 615 -22.76 -5.07 -24.93
N ALA A 616 -22.52 -6.09 -25.76
CA ALA A 616 -22.31 -7.47 -25.31
C ALA A 616 -21.10 -7.61 -24.38
N ASP A 617 -20.03 -6.85 -24.63
CA ASP A 617 -18.79 -6.86 -23.84
C ASP A 617 -18.97 -6.25 -22.43
N GLN A 618 -19.95 -5.36 -22.26
CA GLN A 618 -20.25 -4.74 -20.97
C GLN A 618 -21.24 -5.56 -20.12
N LEU A 619 -21.81 -6.65 -20.66
CA LEU A 619 -22.82 -7.45 -19.98
C LEU A 619 -22.25 -8.83 -19.64
N ASP A 620 -22.51 -9.30 -18.43
CA ASP A 620 -22.31 -10.71 -18.13
C ASP A 620 -23.36 -11.58 -18.85
N ILE A 621 -23.09 -12.88 -18.97
CA ILE A 621 -23.96 -13.81 -19.71
C ILE A 621 -25.38 -13.91 -19.14
N LYS A 622 -25.56 -13.74 -17.81
CA LYS A 622 -26.86 -13.83 -17.15
C LYS A 622 -27.67 -12.55 -17.39
N ASN A 623 -27.03 -11.40 -17.25
CA ASN A 623 -27.63 -10.10 -17.52
C ASN A 623 -28.03 -9.99 -18.99
N CYS A 624 -27.19 -10.50 -19.91
CA CYS A 624 -27.53 -10.57 -21.32
C CYS A 624 -28.73 -11.49 -21.60
N GLU A 625 -28.77 -12.72 -21.04
CA GLU A 625 -29.91 -13.65 -21.17
C GLU A 625 -31.22 -12.96 -20.73
N GLN A 626 -31.21 -12.37 -19.54
CA GLN A 626 -32.38 -11.72 -18.97
C GLN A 626 -32.84 -10.56 -19.85
N MET A 627 -31.91 -9.70 -20.28
CA MET A 627 -32.19 -8.55 -21.13
C MET A 627 -32.82 -8.98 -22.46
N VAL A 628 -32.20 -9.90 -23.21
CA VAL A 628 -32.72 -10.28 -24.54
C VAL A 628 -34.04 -11.02 -24.46
N VAL A 629 -34.28 -11.80 -23.39
CA VAL A 629 -35.55 -12.48 -23.14
C VAL A 629 -36.67 -11.47 -22.84
N GLN A 630 -36.40 -10.45 -22.01
CA GLN A 630 -37.33 -9.35 -21.77
C GLN A 630 -37.63 -8.56 -23.05
N LEU A 631 -36.63 -8.39 -23.91
CA LEU A 631 -36.79 -7.77 -25.21
C LEU A 631 -37.45 -8.66 -26.28
N GLY A 632 -37.97 -9.84 -25.89
CA GLY A 632 -38.80 -10.71 -26.75
C GLY A 632 -38.05 -11.80 -27.50
N LEU A 633 -36.78 -12.08 -27.17
CA LEU A 633 -36.10 -13.29 -27.62
C LEU A 633 -36.67 -14.51 -26.87
N GLN A 634 -37.04 -15.59 -27.58
CA GLN A 634 -37.60 -16.75 -26.87
C GLN A 634 -36.47 -17.53 -26.21
N ARG A 635 -36.74 -18.12 -25.04
CA ARG A 635 -35.73 -18.91 -24.32
C ARG A 635 -35.15 -20.06 -25.15
N LYS A 636 -35.94 -20.63 -26.07
CA LYS A 636 -35.47 -21.64 -27.03
C LYS A 636 -34.40 -21.10 -27.99
N ASP A 637 -34.51 -19.83 -28.38
CA ASP A 637 -33.55 -19.18 -29.29
C ASP A 637 -32.23 -18.97 -28.54
N TRP A 638 -32.28 -18.55 -27.27
CA TRP A 638 -31.12 -18.48 -26.38
C TRP A 638 -30.43 -19.84 -26.23
N ILE A 639 -31.19 -20.90 -25.89
CA ILE A 639 -30.64 -22.25 -25.74
C ILE A 639 -29.97 -22.72 -27.04
N ASN A 640 -30.56 -22.42 -28.21
CA ASN A 640 -29.96 -22.77 -29.50
C ASN A 640 -28.65 -22.01 -29.74
N ILE A 641 -28.56 -20.73 -29.35
CA ILE A 641 -27.34 -19.92 -29.45
C ILE A 641 -26.27 -20.45 -28.50
N ASP A 642 -26.61 -20.67 -27.23
CA ASP A 642 -25.72 -21.23 -26.21
C ASP A 642 -25.18 -22.61 -26.63
N HIS A 643 -26.05 -23.47 -27.17
CA HIS A 643 -25.64 -24.77 -27.71
C HIS A 643 -24.71 -24.64 -28.94
N LYS A 644 -24.99 -23.69 -29.84
CA LYS A 644 -24.21 -23.48 -31.08
C LYS A 644 -22.82 -22.88 -30.81
N TYR A 645 -22.70 -21.98 -29.83
CA TYR A 645 -21.46 -21.24 -29.53
C TYR A 645 -20.83 -21.60 -28.19
N CYS A 646 -21.22 -22.75 -27.61
CA CYS A 646 -20.82 -23.25 -26.31
C CYS A 646 -19.35 -22.98 -25.96
N GLY A 647 -19.11 -22.29 -24.84
CA GLY A 647 -17.77 -22.06 -24.29
C GLY A 647 -17.18 -20.64 -24.44
N ASP A 648 -17.87 -19.73 -25.14
CA ASP A 648 -17.49 -18.30 -25.19
C ASP A 648 -18.68 -17.38 -24.87
N ALA A 649 -18.67 -16.82 -23.66
CA ALA A 649 -19.73 -15.95 -23.16
C ALA A 649 -19.92 -14.69 -24.00
N LEU A 650 -18.84 -14.11 -24.54
CA LEU A 650 -18.92 -12.89 -25.33
C LEU A 650 -19.59 -13.18 -26.68
N THR A 651 -19.16 -14.23 -27.38
CA THR A 651 -19.80 -14.65 -28.64
C THR A 651 -21.28 -14.96 -28.44
N ILE A 652 -21.66 -15.63 -27.34
CA ILE A 652 -23.07 -15.90 -27.02
C ILE A 652 -23.85 -14.59 -26.88
N ASN A 653 -23.34 -13.62 -26.12
CA ASN A 653 -23.98 -12.32 -25.92
C ASN A 653 -24.14 -11.55 -27.25
N ILE A 654 -23.09 -11.50 -28.07
CA ILE A 654 -23.12 -10.85 -29.40
C ILE A 654 -24.20 -11.49 -30.27
N MET A 655 -24.20 -12.82 -30.35
CA MET A 655 -25.15 -13.55 -31.20
C MET A 655 -26.59 -13.48 -30.68
N ALA A 656 -26.78 -13.40 -29.36
CA ALA A 656 -28.09 -13.19 -28.76
C ALA A 656 -28.67 -11.82 -29.10
N LEU A 657 -27.87 -10.75 -28.95
CA LEU A 657 -28.27 -9.39 -29.33
C LEU A 657 -28.48 -9.25 -30.84
N TYR A 658 -27.62 -9.87 -31.66
CA TYR A 658 -27.76 -9.89 -33.12
C TYR A 658 -29.04 -10.63 -33.55
N THR A 659 -29.28 -11.83 -33.00
CA THR A 659 -30.49 -12.62 -33.28
C THR A 659 -31.73 -11.88 -32.82
N TRP A 660 -31.67 -11.22 -31.66
CA TRP A 660 -32.73 -10.33 -31.22
C TRP A 660 -32.98 -9.23 -32.25
N ARG A 661 -31.98 -8.41 -32.60
CA ARG A 661 -32.15 -7.28 -33.55
C ARG A 661 -32.78 -7.71 -34.88
N ASN A 662 -32.39 -8.88 -35.40
CA ASN A 662 -32.79 -9.34 -36.73
C ASN A 662 -34.05 -10.22 -36.74
N LYS A 663 -34.67 -10.49 -35.58
CA LYS A 663 -35.87 -11.33 -35.48
C LYS A 663 -37.10 -10.65 -36.10
N LYS A 664 -37.57 -11.19 -37.23
CA LYS A 664 -38.79 -10.71 -37.92
C LYS A 664 -40.04 -10.92 -37.06
N ILE A 665 -40.90 -9.90 -36.99
CA ILE A 665 -42.22 -9.98 -36.36
C ILE A 665 -43.27 -10.03 -37.47
N LYS A 666 -44.05 -11.13 -37.56
CA LYS A 666 -45.10 -11.33 -38.58
C LYS A 666 -44.62 -11.10 -40.02
N GLY A 667 -43.39 -11.52 -40.35
CA GLY A 667 -42.83 -11.41 -41.70
C GLY A 667 -42.31 -10.02 -42.11
N LYS A 668 -42.44 -8.99 -41.25
CA LYS A 668 -41.87 -7.66 -41.47
C LYS A 668 -40.54 -7.48 -40.72
N PRO A 669 -39.58 -6.69 -41.25
CA PRO A 669 -38.37 -6.33 -40.53
C PRO A 669 -38.75 -5.63 -39.22
N SER A 670 -38.16 -6.02 -38.09
CA SER A 670 -38.37 -5.32 -36.82
C SER A 670 -37.51 -4.05 -36.78
N THR A 671 -38.12 -2.89 -36.54
CA THR A 671 -37.42 -1.63 -36.28
C THR A 671 -36.98 -1.59 -34.82
N LYS A 672 -35.97 -2.39 -34.47
CA LYS A 672 -35.41 -2.43 -33.11
C LYS A 672 -34.35 -1.36 -32.97
N SER A 673 -34.58 -0.41 -32.09
CA SER A 673 -33.84 0.82 -31.90
C SER A 673 -33.05 0.82 -30.59
N PHE A 674 -32.22 1.85 -30.39
CA PHE A 674 -31.56 2.08 -29.10
C PHE A 674 -32.55 2.33 -27.95
N ARG A 675 -33.78 2.79 -28.23
CA ARG A 675 -34.85 2.87 -27.23
C ARG A 675 -35.21 1.51 -26.66
N ASP A 676 -35.27 0.48 -27.52
CA ASP A 676 -35.56 -0.88 -27.08
C ASP A 676 -34.41 -1.41 -26.21
N LEU A 677 -33.14 -1.16 -26.59
CA LEU A 677 -31.99 -1.53 -25.75
C LEU A 677 -32.01 -0.83 -24.39
N LEU A 678 -32.42 0.44 -24.34
CA LEU A 678 -32.55 1.19 -23.09
C LEU A 678 -33.63 0.59 -22.17
N GLU A 679 -34.74 0.14 -22.73
CA GLU A 679 -35.78 -0.58 -21.98
C GLU A 679 -35.27 -1.93 -21.45
N GLY A 680 -34.46 -2.63 -22.25
CA GLY A 680 -33.81 -3.88 -21.85
C GLY A 680 -32.87 -3.69 -20.66
N LEU A 681 -32.00 -2.67 -20.70
CA LEU A 681 -31.09 -2.35 -19.59
C LEU A 681 -31.85 -1.97 -18.31
N LYS A 682 -32.94 -1.20 -18.42
CA LYS A 682 -33.81 -0.89 -17.28
C LYS A 682 -34.42 -2.15 -16.65
N SER A 683 -34.72 -3.17 -17.46
CA SER A 683 -35.34 -4.40 -16.97
C SER A 683 -34.41 -5.27 -16.12
N ILE A 684 -33.10 -5.03 -16.19
CA ILE A 684 -32.07 -5.74 -15.42
C ILE A 684 -31.34 -4.85 -14.41
N ASP A 685 -31.89 -3.66 -14.12
CA ASP A 685 -31.31 -2.65 -13.21
C ASP A 685 -29.87 -2.22 -13.56
N GLU A 686 -29.52 -2.28 -14.86
CA GLU A 686 -28.21 -1.85 -15.34
C GLU A 686 -28.16 -0.34 -15.63
N ASN A 687 -26.96 0.23 -15.54
CA ASN A 687 -26.75 1.66 -15.69
C ASN A 687 -27.15 2.16 -17.10
N ARG A 688 -28.14 3.05 -17.17
CA ARG A 688 -28.63 3.68 -18.42
C ARG A 688 -27.53 4.38 -19.24
N HIS A 689 -26.42 4.75 -18.61
CA HIS A 689 -25.26 5.38 -19.25
C HIS A 689 -24.38 4.38 -20.02
N LEU A 690 -24.59 3.06 -19.92
CA LEU A 690 -23.93 2.07 -20.78
C LEU A 690 -24.10 2.40 -22.27
N LEU A 691 -25.30 2.83 -22.68
CA LEU A 691 -25.55 3.16 -24.07
C LEU A 691 -24.82 4.43 -24.51
N CYS A 692 -24.51 5.36 -23.61
CA CYS A 692 -23.68 6.50 -23.93
C CYS A 692 -22.24 6.06 -24.26
N LYS A 693 -21.70 5.08 -23.52
CA LYS A 693 -20.37 4.50 -23.78
C LYS A 693 -20.31 3.81 -25.14
N VAL A 694 -21.31 2.98 -25.43
CA VAL A 694 -21.47 2.29 -26.73
C VAL A 694 -21.50 3.26 -27.92
N PHE A 695 -22.08 4.45 -27.74
CA PHE A 695 -22.27 5.45 -28.79
C PHE A 695 -21.08 6.41 -28.95
N ARG A 696 -20.43 6.85 -27.85
CA ARG A 696 -19.26 7.76 -27.89
C ARG A 696 -18.09 7.16 -28.64
N GLU A 697 -17.86 5.87 -28.46
CA GLU A 697 -16.75 5.14 -29.09
C GLU A 697 -16.89 5.01 -30.62
N ASP A 698 -18.05 5.34 -31.21
CA ASP A 698 -18.24 5.39 -32.67
C ASP A 698 -17.89 6.78 -33.26
N THR A 699 -17.86 7.83 -32.44
CA THR A 699 -17.53 9.21 -32.85
C THR A 699 -16.05 9.58 -32.67
N ASP A 700 -15.31 8.91 -31.78
CA ASP A 700 -13.94 9.28 -31.39
C ASP A 700 -12.81 8.72 -32.29
N SER A 701 -13.13 8.04 -33.40
CA SER A 701 -12.08 7.53 -34.31
C SER A 701 -11.23 8.62 -34.98
N SER A 702 -11.59 9.90 -34.83
CA SER A 702 -10.85 11.06 -35.34
C SER A 702 -9.71 11.56 -34.45
N GLU A 703 -9.52 11.03 -33.22
CA GLU A 703 -8.57 11.61 -32.26
C GLU A 703 -7.22 10.87 -32.12
N LEU A 704 -7.03 9.70 -32.75
CA LEU A 704 -5.69 9.12 -32.82
C LEU A 704 -4.88 9.86 -33.90
N PRO A 705 -3.71 10.45 -33.60
CA PRO A 705 -2.89 11.09 -34.61
C PRO A 705 -2.44 10.07 -35.67
N ASN A 706 -2.57 10.40 -36.96
CA ASN A 706 -2.07 9.65 -38.12
C ASN A 706 -0.53 9.53 -38.10
N LEU A 707 0.00 8.70 -37.19
CA LEU A 707 1.44 8.48 -37.03
C LEU A 707 1.82 6.99 -37.05
N GLY A 708 0.87 6.08 -37.29
CA GLY A 708 1.14 4.64 -37.42
C GLY A 708 1.43 4.19 -38.85
N PRO A 709 1.84 2.92 -39.05
CA PRO A 709 2.15 2.39 -40.37
C PRO A 709 0.89 2.32 -41.23
N GLU A 710 0.88 3.07 -42.34
CA GLU A 710 -0.19 3.04 -43.34
C GLU A 710 -0.13 1.83 -44.30
N GLU A 711 0.86 0.97 -44.11
CA GLU A 711 1.04 -0.24 -44.89
C GLU A 711 -0.11 -1.22 -44.64
N VAL A 712 -0.47 -1.98 -45.68
CA VAL A 712 -1.47 -3.04 -45.60
C VAL A 712 -0.80 -4.30 -45.03
N PRO A 713 -1.41 -5.02 -44.07
CA PRO A 713 -0.83 -6.24 -43.54
C PRO A 713 -0.60 -7.30 -44.61
N ASN A 714 0.61 -7.86 -44.64
CA ASN A 714 0.97 -8.95 -45.54
C ASN A 714 0.42 -10.30 -45.03
N ASP A 715 0.50 -11.34 -45.86
CA ASP A 715 -0.04 -12.67 -45.51
C ASP A 715 0.66 -13.28 -44.29
N ASP A 716 1.96 -13.04 -44.10
CA ASP A 716 2.71 -13.56 -42.95
C ASP A 716 2.11 -13.05 -41.64
N VAL A 717 1.84 -11.74 -41.57
CA VAL A 717 1.24 -11.10 -40.39
C VAL A 717 -0.20 -11.56 -40.18
N LEU A 718 -0.99 -11.71 -41.25
CA LEU A 718 -2.35 -12.22 -41.12
C LEU A 718 -2.43 -13.69 -40.71
N ASN A 719 -1.42 -14.49 -41.08
CA ASN A 719 -1.32 -15.89 -40.67
C ASN A 719 -0.80 -16.03 -39.23
N ASP A 720 0.11 -15.16 -38.77
CA ASP A 720 0.69 -15.25 -37.43
C ASP A 720 -0.14 -14.57 -36.35
N LEU A 721 -0.77 -13.42 -36.65
CA LEU A 721 -1.58 -12.66 -35.70
C LEU A 721 -2.62 -13.52 -34.95
N PRO A 722 -3.38 -14.44 -35.60
CA PRO A 722 -4.35 -15.29 -34.92
C PRO A 722 -3.79 -16.18 -33.81
N LYS A 723 -2.48 -16.46 -33.78
CA LYS A 723 -1.81 -17.18 -32.69
C LYS A 723 -1.84 -16.39 -31.37
N HIS A 724 -2.10 -15.08 -31.45
CA HIS A 724 -2.05 -14.13 -30.33
C HIS A 724 -3.43 -13.57 -29.93
N LEU A 725 -4.52 -13.93 -30.64
CA LEU A 725 -5.84 -13.30 -30.48
C LEU A 725 -6.83 -14.05 -29.59
N GLY A 726 -6.53 -15.28 -29.16
CA GLY A 726 -7.46 -16.11 -28.39
C GLY A 726 -8.77 -16.39 -29.15
N ASN A 727 -9.90 -16.52 -28.43
CA ASN A 727 -11.22 -16.87 -28.99
C ASN A 727 -12.07 -15.65 -29.42
N CYS A 728 -11.47 -14.49 -29.73
CA CYS A 728 -12.22 -13.24 -29.93
C CYS A 728 -12.41 -12.84 -31.40
N ALA A 729 -12.44 -13.83 -32.31
CA ALA A 729 -12.49 -13.61 -33.75
C ALA A 729 -13.71 -12.81 -34.21
N LEU A 730 -14.87 -13.05 -33.57
CA LEU A 730 -16.12 -12.36 -33.88
C LEU A 730 -16.06 -10.86 -33.54
N GLN A 731 -15.62 -10.54 -32.31
CA GLN A 731 -15.50 -9.15 -31.85
C GLN A 731 -14.48 -8.38 -32.70
N LEU A 732 -13.34 -9.00 -33.02
CA LEU A 732 -12.33 -8.41 -33.90
C LEU A 732 -12.88 -8.11 -35.29
N GLY A 733 -13.56 -9.08 -35.93
CA GLY A 733 -14.13 -8.89 -37.26
C GLY A 733 -15.14 -7.74 -37.30
N VAL A 734 -16.00 -7.65 -36.28
CA VAL A 734 -17.02 -6.60 -36.16
C VAL A 734 -16.39 -5.22 -35.99
N GLU A 735 -15.39 -5.06 -35.12
CA GLU A 735 -14.71 -3.78 -34.93
C GLU A 735 -13.89 -3.35 -36.16
N LEU A 736 -13.37 -4.31 -36.92
CA LEU A 736 -12.73 -4.07 -38.22
C LEU A 736 -13.73 -3.68 -39.33
N GLY A 737 -15.04 -3.72 -39.05
CA GLY A 737 -16.09 -3.31 -39.97
C GLY A 737 -16.67 -4.44 -40.83
N ILE A 738 -16.38 -5.71 -40.51
CA ILE A 738 -17.02 -6.84 -41.17
C ILE A 738 -18.37 -7.13 -40.49
N THR A 739 -19.42 -7.33 -41.29
CA THR A 739 -20.74 -7.70 -40.77
C THR A 739 -20.74 -9.09 -40.13
N ILE A 740 -21.60 -9.29 -39.13
CA ILE A 740 -21.74 -10.58 -38.43
C ILE A 740 -22.11 -11.71 -39.41
N ASP A 741 -22.95 -11.44 -40.42
CA ASP A 741 -23.30 -12.42 -41.46
C ASP A 741 -22.08 -12.89 -42.27
N SER A 742 -21.22 -11.96 -42.70
CA SER A 742 -20.00 -12.28 -43.45
C SER A 742 -18.98 -13.04 -42.59
N ILE A 743 -18.97 -12.81 -41.27
CA ILE A 743 -18.16 -13.57 -40.32
C ILE A 743 -18.73 -14.98 -40.09
N GLU A 744 -20.06 -15.14 -40.07
CA GLU A 744 -20.70 -16.46 -39.93
C GLU A 744 -20.49 -17.34 -41.17
N GLU A 745 -20.43 -16.76 -42.37
CA GLU A 745 -20.08 -17.49 -43.59
C GLU A 745 -18.70 -18.18 -43.47
N THR A 746 -17.72 -17.53 -42.85
CA THR A 746 -16.37 -18.13 -42.69
C THR A 746 -16.35 -19.30 -41.70
N LYS A 747 -17.36 -19.47 -40.84
CA LYS A 747 -17.47 -20.63 -39.94
C LYS A 747 -17.78 -21.92 -40.68
N THR A 748 -18.43 -21.84 -41.84
CA THR A 748 -18.89 -23.02 -42.57
C THR A 748 -17.74 -23.80 -43.24
N ASP A 749 -16.60 -23.13 -43.47
CA ASP A 749 -15.46 -23.66 -44.23
C ASP A 749 -14.30 -24.19 -43.35
N HIS A 750 -14.34 -24.02 -42.03
CA HIS A 750 -13.19 -24.33 -41.16
C HIS A 750 -13.50 -25.20 -39.95
N ARG A 751 -12.57 -26.13 -39.66
CA ARG A 751 -12.60 -26.99 -38.47
C ARG A 751 -11.94 -26.36 -37.23
N THR A 752 -11.25 -25.23 -37.38
CA THR A 752 -10.51 -24.58 -36.28
C THR A 752 -10.75 -23.06 -36.25
N MET A 753 -10.85 -22.50 -35.04
CA MET A 753 -11.01 -21.05 -34.80
C MET A 753 -9.88 -20.24 -35.41
N TYR A 754 -8.66 -20.80 -35.44
CA TYR A 754 -7.50 -20.18 -36.07
C TYR A 754 -7.71 -19.91 -37.57
N GLY A 755 -8.19 -20.90 -38.32
CA GLY A 755 -8.47 -20.72 -39.76
C GLY A 755 -9.55 -19.68 -40.01
N GLN A 756 -10.58 -19.67 -39.16
CA GLN A 756 -11.65 -18.68 -39.24
C GLN A 756 -11.13 -17.24 -39.02
N THR A 757 -10.27 -17.01 -38.04
CA THR A 757 -9.71 -15.66 -37.79
C THR A 757 -8.82 -15.19 -38.93
N VAL A 758 -8.03 -16.09 -39.55
CA VAL A 758 -7.24 -15.77 -40.75
C VAL A 758 -8.15 -15.29 -41.88
N ASP A 759 -9.25 -16.00 -42.14
CA ASP A 759 -10.15 -15.67 -43.25
C ASP A 759 -10.98 -14.40 -42.98
N ILE A 760 -11.33 -14.12 -41.72
CA ILE A 760 -11.89 -12.82 -41.30
C ILE A 760 -10.89 -11.69 -41.61
N LEU A 761 -9.61 -11.86 -41.22
CA LEU A 761 -8.59 -10.84 -41.47
C LEU A 761 -8.31 -10.63 -42.96
N ARG A 762 -8.32 -11.69 -43.77
CA ARG A 762 -8.20 -11.60 -45.23
C ARG A 762 -9.41 -10.92 -45.86
N LYS A 763 -10.63 -11.24 -45.40
CA LYS A 763 -11.86 -10.55 -45.82
C LYS A 763 -11.78 -9.06 -45.49
N TRP A 764 -11.30 -8.69 -44.30
CA TRP A 764 -11.10 -7.29 -43.93
C TRP A 764 -10.07 -6.59 -44.81
N ARG A 765 -8.92 -7.24 -45.06
CA ARG A 765 -7.88 -6.71 -45.97
C ARG A 765 -8.40 -6.45 -47.38
N ASN A 766 -9.34 -7.26 -47.85
CA ASN A 766 -9.90 -7.14 -49.19
C ASN A 766 -11.18 -6.28 -49.23
N SER A 767 -11.61 -5.71 -48.10
CA SER A 767 -12.79 -4.84 -48.03
C SER A 767 -12.53 -3.51 -48.74
N THR A 768 -13.53 -3.02 -49.47
CA THR A 768 -13.45 -1.79 -50.26
C THR A 768 -13.94 -0.54 -49.51
N GLU A 769 -14.51 -0.69 -48.31
CA GLU A 769 -15.15 0.43 -47.59
C GLU A 769 -14.14 1.36 -46.92
N GLU A 770 -13.02 0.84 -46.40
CA GLU A 770 -11.99 1.62 -45.71
C GLU A 770 -10.60 0.98 -45.88
N LYS A 771 -9.55 1.80 -46.02
CA LYS A 771 -8.15 1.33 -46.23
C LYS A 771 -7.71 0.44 -45.04
N PRO A 772 -7.37 -0.85 -45.25
CA PRO A 772 -7.01 -1.77 -44.18
C PRO A 772 -5.52 -1.64 -43.86
N THR A 773 -5.19 -0.70 -42.97
CA THR A 773 -3.81 -0.43 -42.56
C THR A 773 -3.42 -1.18 -41.29
N ILE A 774 -2.12 -1.45 -41.11
CA ILE A 774 -1.57 -1.98 -39.85
C ILE A 774 -1.96 -1.08 -38.68
N TYR A 775 -1.91 0.24 -38.85
CA TYR A 775 -2.37 1.18 -37.84
C TYR A 775 -3.82 0.95 -37.41
N ARG A 776 -4.75 0.75 -38.35
CA ARG A 776 -6.16 0.50 -38.05
C ARG A 776 -6.34 -0.84 -37.33
N LEU A 777 -5.61 -1.87 -37.74
CA LEU A 777 -5.61 -3.16 -37.07
C LEU A 777 -5.10 -3.05 -35.63
N MET A 778 -4.02 -2.28 -35.42
CA MET A 778 -3.48 -1.99 -34.09
C MET A 778 -4.47 -1.22 -33.23
N ALA A 779 -5.09 -0.14 -33.75
CA ALA A 779 -6.07 0.65 -33.02
C ALA A 779 -7.29 -0.19 -32.60
N VAL A 780 -7.75 -1.09 -33.47
CA VAL A 780 -8.82 -2.03 -33.11
C VAL A 780 -8.35 -2.98 -32.02
N LEU A 781 -7.21 -3.65 -32.18
CA LEU A 781 -6.69 -4.62 -31.20
C LEU A 781 -6.42 -4.01 -29.82
N GLU A 782 -5.98 -2.75 -29.78
CA GLU A 782 -5.82 -1.97 -28.55
C GLU A 782 -7.19 -1.70 -27.90
N ARG A 783 -8.17 -1.26 -28.69
CA ARG A 783 -9.53 -0.97 -28.22
C ARG A 783 -10.24 -2.19 -27.62
N ILE A 784 -10.10 -3.36 -28.25
CA ILE A 784 -10.73 -4.60 -27.74
C ILE A 784 -9.80 -5.43 -26.85
N HIS A 785 -8.67 -4.87 -26.43
CA HIS A 785 -7.72 -5.47 -25.49
C HIS A 785 -7.26 -6.90 -25.87
N LEU A 786 -7.03 -7.16 -27.16
CA LEU A 786 -6.56 -8.47 -27.63
C LEU A 786 -5.03 -8.55 -27.68
N GLY A 787 -4.49 -9.73 -27.31
CA GLY A 787 -3.04 -10.00 -27.22
C GLY A 787 -2.24 -9.86 -28.53
N GLY A 788 -2.90 -9.57 -29.65
CA GLY A 788 -2.28 -9.32 -30.96
C GLY A 788 -1.70 -7.92 -31.12
N PHE A 789 -2.07 -6.95 -30.28
CA PHE A 789 -1.56 -5.57 -30.37
C PHE A 789 -0.04 -5.53 -30.19
N GLN A 790 0.49 -6.22 -29.17
CA GLN A 790 1.93 -6.26 -28.90
C GLN A 790 2.71 -6.97 -30.01
N PHE A 791 2.15 -8.02 -30.63
CA PHE A 791 2.76 -8.69 -31.77
C PHE A 791 2.93 -7.76 -32.97
N LEU A 792 1.90 -6.98 -33.33
CA LEU A 792 2.00 -6.01 -34.42
C LEU A 792 2.95 -4.86 -34.08
N LYS A 793 2.95 -4.42 -32.83
CA LYS A 793 3.88 -3.41 -32.30
C LYS A 793 5.33 -3.88 -32.45
N ASP A 794 5.62 -5.10 -32.03
CA ASP A 794 6.96 -5.70 -32.12
C ASP A 794 7.39 -5.93 -33.58
N THR A 795 6.44 -6.28 -34.45
CA THR A 795 6.73 -6.57 -35.87
C THR A 795 6.99 -5.30 -36.69
N TYR A 796 6.20 -4.24 -36.47
CA TYR A 796 6.19 -3.05 -37.36
C TYR A 796 6.81 -1.79 -36.76
N LEU A 797 6.87 -1.67 -35.42
CA LEU A 797 7.41 -0.46 -34.77
C LEU A 797 8.82 -0.66 -34.21
N SER A 798 9.25 -1.90 -33.92
CA SER A 798 10.60 -2.19 -33.41
C SER A 798 11.71 -2.12 -34.46
N ASN A 799 11.38 -2.23 -35.75
CA ASN A 799 12.36 -2.23 -36.84
C ASN A 799 12.54 -0.86 -37.53
N LYS A 800 11.79 0.17 -37.11
CA LYS A 800 11.81 1.51 -37.72
C LYS A 800 12.36 2.63 -36.83
N PHE A 801 12.81 2.33 -35.60
CA PHE A 801 13.39 3.31 -34.67
C PHE A 801 14.64 2.79 -33.95
#